data_AF-A0A3D4N2E2-F1
#
_entry.id   AF-A0A3D4N2E2-F1
#
_cell.length_a   1.000
_cell.length_b   1.000
_cell.length_c   1.000
_cell.angle_alpha   90.00
_cell.angle_beta   90.00
_cell.angle_gamma   90.00
#
_symmetry.space_group_name_H-M   'P 1'
#
loop_
_entity.id
_entity.type
_entity.pdbx_description
1 polymer ?
#
loop_
_entity_poly.entity_id
_entity_poly.type
_entity_poly.pdbx_seq_one_letter_code
_entity_poly.pdbx_strand_id
1 'polypeptide(L)'
;MFITGLVIWVLFGIITMMAAEKKGRGGCRWFLLGALLGPFGFIIALLSDPIDEPSTSRTAQNIEASLTTPAPPTIRSVSIKDNESCKTYEQKARNLDQKLIDDFITNWPLNPKSYSLEFADDNSFVQLKRFDFRNIQNRAIEYSEWKVLCFDILSRPIPTAESIVLKIENRIHSGEVVGFYKSIILPPETKKVTFILLNVLFADGEILNTVDVPAIHVSQKLNKIDQLDTQKSFVTFLEKQLELKDTPIFFHEYGSQGFWTCSFCGVLNNPEATECQCCKSPISAQEEINEKNIIDLFTLWKTEQIKIRQIEELAKQRQKAEEDERLKKENLERERLREIMLEKERRQSRLLVIWLVVFVVLAIVSVVAWQLILKDVFAYKKGLEQYESGQYLESAQTFSSIIGFKDSRRLASDSYVLYIQNSIDDYNADDSISTASTYSWVLAQGYPRDLIFESITKIDDKLVEDEKGLIRLWLDQNDFHSFLPTIKLVSKEGDNKEIMLGEIGIEKFTDYYTLPEGNYENISKYGHDLFGWEFLFEGQMKKIPPGTRIRSLVDQKIYAIWNPKQVGEIGPAGGIIVYDKGTFSDGWQFIEVAPTETEWTNVPWSGFMNRNYGLGSAIGDGKSNTDTILEKTSLATARLPSFQYAPHLCANLNYNGFDDWLLPSKGELDLIYRNLHLTGMGEFKETNYWTSTDMNEFSAWVQRFSNGFQFGHDKYKLANARAIRYF
;
A
#
# COMPACT_ATOMS: atom_id res chain seq x y z
N MET A 1 67.12 -36.32 13.89
CA MET A 1 65.95 -35.70 13.22
C MET A 1 64.61 -36.09 13.86
N PHE A 2 64.44 -37.29 14.42
CA PHE A 2 63.20 -37.69 15.12
C PHE A 2 62.99 -37.05 16.51
N ILE A 3 64.06 -36.84 17.29
CA ILE A 3 63.95 -36.30 18.67
C ILE A 3 63.57 -34.80 18.66
N THR A 4 64.02 -34.03 17.68
CA THR A 4 63.70 -32.61 17.54
C THR A 4 62.24 -32.36 17.16
N GLY A 5 61.62 -33.28 16.40
CA GLY A 5 60.19 -33.19 16.08
C GLY A 5 59.31 -33.44 17.31
N LEU A 6 59.65 -34.44 18.12
CA LEU A 6 58.82 -34.83 19.27
C LEU A 6 58.78 -33.74 20.37
N VAL A 7 59.89 -33.02 20.56
CA VAL A 7 59.97 -31.88 21.50
C VAL A 7 59.07 -30.71 21.04
N ILE A 8 59.01 -30.43 19.74
CA ILE A 8 58.18 -29.35 19.18
C ILE A 8 56.70 -29.65 19.39
N TRP A 9 56.27 -30.91 19.22
CA TRP A 9 54.87 -31.29 19.40
C TRP A 9 54.44 -31.28 20.86
N VAL A 10 55.31 -31.69 21.78
CA VAL A 10 55.05 -31.55 23.23
C VAL A 10 54.93 -30.08 23.63
N LEU A 11 55.77 -29.20 23.08
CA LEU A 11 55.68 -27.75 23.30
C LEU A 11 54.34 -27.17 22.82
N PHE A 12 53.83 -27.62 21.67
CA PHE A 12 52.48 -27.22 21.22
C PHE A 12 51.38 -27.74 22.15
N GLY A 13 51.53 -28.93 22.74
CA GLY A 13 50.66 -29.42 23.82
C GLY A 13 50.62 -28.46 25.01
N ILE A 14 51.78 -28.05 25.51
CA ILE A 14 51.89 -27.14 26.67
C ILE A 14 51.27 -25.78 26.35
N ILE A 15 51.59 -25.20 25.20
CA ILE A 15 51.10 -23.87 24.80
C ILE A 15 49.57 -23.88 24.60
N THR A 16 49.03 -24.95 24.02
CA THR A 16 47.58 -25.13 23.82
C THR A 16 46.84 -25.28 25.16
N MET A 17 47.42 -26.01 26.10
CA MET A 17 46.91 -26.13 27.47
C MET A 17 46.83 -24.77 28.17
N MET A 18 47.92 -23.99 28.13
CA MET A 18 47.99 -22.68 28.78
C MET A 18 47.00 -21.67 28.18
N ALA A 19 46.80 -21.72 26.86
CA ALA A 19 45.81 -20.87 26.18
C ALA A 19 44.38 -21.21 26.60
N ALA A 20 44.07 -22.50 26.77
CA ALA A 20 42.75 -22.94 27.22
C ALA A 20 42.50 -22.65 28.71
N GLU A 21 43.53 -22.75 29.55
CA GLU A 21 43.44 -22.47 31.00
C GLU A 21 43.22 -20.98 31.28
N LYS A 22 43.86 -20.09 30.51
CA LYS A 22 43.55 -18.64 30.55
C LYS A 22 42.10 -18.31 30.18
N LYS A 23 41.40 -19.22 29.48
CA LYS A 23 39.98 -19.12 29.16
C LYS A 23 39.09 -19.96 30.10
N GLY A 24 39.60 -20.39 31.26
CA GLY A 24 38.83 -21.07 32.31
C GLY A 24 38.53 -22.56 32.06
N ARG A 25 39.27 -23.23 31.17
CA ARG A 25 39.01 -24.64 30.80
C ARG A 25 40.03 -25.61 31.39
N GLY A 26 39.63 -26.87 31.59
CA GLY A 26 40.50 -27.92 32.11
C GLY A 26 41.67 -28.26 31.19
N GLY A 27 42.89 -28.00 31.63
CA GLY A 27 44.11 -28.03 30.80
C GLY A 27 44.48 -29.39 30.21
N CYS A 28 44.19 -30.51 30.90
CA CYS A 28 44.69 -31.83 30.51
C CYS A 28 44.16 -32.31 29.14
N ARG A 29 42.89 -31.98 28.80
CA ARG A 29 42.30 -32.30 27.49
C ARG A 29 42.90 -31.46 26.36
N TRP A 30 43.22 -30.19 26.63
CA TRP A 30 43.79 -29.27 25.65
C TRP A 30 45.29 -29.50 25.42
N PHE A 31 45.99 -30.02 26.43
CA PHE A 31 47.35 -30.52 26.26
C PHE A 31 47.43 -31.64 25.22
N LEU A 32 46.57 -32.66 25.36
CA LEU A 32 46.52 -33.79 24.42
C LEU A 32 46.17 -33.33 23.00
N LEU A 33 45.25 -32.38 22.86
CA LEU A 33 44.87 -31.83 21.57
C LEU A 33 46.03 -31.08 20.89
N GLY A 34 46.77 -30.26 21.63
CA GLY A 34 47.96 -29.58 21.12
C GLY A 34 49.12 -30.53 20.81
N ALA A 35 49.30 -31.59 21.62
CA ALA A 35 50.35 -32.58 21.41
C ALA A 35 50.08 -33.52 20.22
N LEU A 36 48.81 -33.71 19.83
CA LEU A 36 48.39 -34.54 18.70
C LEU A 36 48.17 -33.78 17.39
N LEU A 37 47.91 -32.48 17.44
CA LEU A 37 47.60 -31.65 16.26
C LEU A 37 48.61 -30.51 16.04
N GLY A 38 49.59 -30.35 16.93
CA GLY A 38 50.63 -29.34 16.85
C GLY A 38 50.05 -27.92 16.76
N PRO A 39 50.47 -27.09 15.78
CA PRO A 39 50.00 -25.71 15.65
C PRO A 39 48.50 -25.57 15.41
N PHE A 40 47.84 -26.58 14.81
CA PHE A 40 46.39 -26.55 14.59
C PHE A 40 45.60 -26.71 15.89
N GLY A 41 46.08 -27.54 16.83
CA GLY A 41 45.48 -27.67 18.15
C GLY A 41 45.51 -26.35 18.93
N PHE A 42 46.61 -25.61 18.80
CA PHE A 42 46.75 -24.28 19.40
C PHE A 42 45.78 -23.25 18.80
N ILE A 43 45.64 -23.22 17.47
CA ILE A 43 44.69 -22.33 16.79
C ILE A 43 43.25 -22.63 17.21
N ILE A 44 42.87 -23.91 17.35
CA ILE A 44 41.54 -24.31 17.82
C ILE A 44 41.29 -23.81 19.24
N ALA A 45 42.27 -23.91 20.15
CA ALA A 45 42.12 -23.40 21.52
C ALA A 45 41.92 -21.86 21.56
N LEU A 46 42.58 -21.11 20.66
CA LEU A 46 42.42 -19.66 20.56
C LEU A 46 41.06 -19.24 19.99
N LEU A 47 40.52 -19.98 19.03
CA LEU A 47 39.27 -19.65 18.34
C LEU A 47 38.00 -20.15 19.04
N SER A 48 38.15 -20.96 20.08
CA SER A 48 37.01 -21.50 20.82
C SER A 48 36.60 -20.55 21.96
N ASP A 49 35.41 -19.95 21.90
CA ASP A 49 34.87 -19.02 22.91
C ASP A 49 34.11 -19.73 24.05
N PRO A 50 34.04 -19.15 25.28
CA PRO A 50 33.39 -19.78 26.42
C PRO A 50 31.89 -19.99 26.18
N ILE A 51 31.34 -21.07 26.74
CA ILE A 51 29.90 -21.32 26.77
C ILE A 51 29.38 -20.62 28.04
N ASP A 52 28.70 -19.50 27.88
CA ASP A 52 27.98 -18.86 28.99
C ASP A 52 26.56 -19.44 29.05
N GLU A 53 26.22 -20.12 30.15
CA GLU A 53 24.83 -20.37 30.53
C GLU A 53 24.28 -19.12 31.26
N PRO A 54 23.04 -18.68 30.96
CA PRO A 54 22.47 -17.52 31.62
C PRO A 54 22.02 -17.87 33.06
N SER A 55 22.70 -17.27 34.03
CA SER A 55 22.31 -17.27 35.44
C SER A 55 21.01 -16.47 35.64
N THR A 56 19.98 -17.14 36.16
CA THR A 56 18.81 -16.49 36.75
C THR A 56 19.17 -15.95 38.14
N SER A 57 19.17 -14.63 38.33
CA SER A 57 19.13 -14.05 39.66
C SER A 57 18.34 -12.74 39.71
N ARG A 58 17.24 -12.80 40.47
CA ARG A 58 16.81 -11.83 41.48
C ARG A 58 17.13 -10.35 41.21
N THR A 59 16.09 -9.58 40.92
CA THR A 59 15.86 -8.34 41.68
C THR A 59 14.37 -8.07 41.73
N ALA A 60 13.75 -8.45 42.86
CA ALA A 60 12.61 -7.72 43.38
C ALA A 60 13.17 -6.55 44.18
N GLN A 61 12.75 -5.32 43.89
CA GLN A 61 12.30 -4.37 44.92
C GLN A 61 11.96 -2.98 44.33
N ASN A 62 10.88 -2.44 44.90
CA ASN A 62 10.42 -1.05 44.90
C ASN A 62 9.70 -0.65 43.60
N ILE A 63 8.41 -0.33 43.61
CA ILE A 63 7.82 0.79 44.36
C ILE A 63 6.39 0.44 44.82
N GLU A 64 6.16 0.48 46.13
CA GLU A 64 4.87 0.86 46.70
C GLU A 64 4.75 2.39 46.66
N ALA A 65 3.69 2.90 46.03
CA ALA A 65 3.15 4.22 46.32
C ALA A 65 1.66 4.25 46.00
N SER A 66 0.86 4.17 47.07
CA SER A 66 -0.33 4.98 47.35
C SER A 66 -1.05 5.66 46.17
N LEU A 67 -2.36 5.40 46.05
CA LEU A 67 -3.43 6.38 45.79
C LEU A 67 -4.74 5.58 45.55
N THR A 68 -5.42 5.13 46.60
CA THR A 68 -6.66 5.74 47.14
C THR A 68 -7.58 6.35 46.08
N THR A 69 -8.72 5.68 45.88
CA THR A 69 -9.92 6.18 45.21
C THR A 69 -10.48 7.42 45.91
N PRO A 70 -10.97 8.43 45.18
CA PRO A 70 -11.94 9.37 45.72
C PRO A 70 -13.34 9.13 45.10
N ALA A 71 -14.30 9.04 46.01
CA ALA A 71 -15.74 9.16 45.76
C ALA A 71 -16.10 10.54 45.16
N PRO A 72 -17.27 10.66 44.48
CA PRO A 72 -17.69 11.90 43.83
C PRO A 72 -18.04 12.99 44.85
N PRO A 73 -17.72 14.27 44.59
CA PRO A 73 -18.11 15.35 45.48
C PRO A 73 -19.58 15.76 45.27
N THR A 74 -20.32 15.72 46.37
CA THR A 74 -21.52 16.52 46.64
C THR A 74 -21.13 18.00 46.68
N ILE A 75 -21.93 18.89 46.06
CA ILE A 75 -21.82 20.34 46.27
C ILE A 75 -23.17 20.90 46.75
N ARG A 76 -23.07 21.59 47.89
CA ARG A 76 -24.10 22.41 48.53
C ARG A 76 -24.31 23.71 47.77
N SER A 77 -25.55 24.19 47.79
CA SER A 77 -25.97 25.53 47.38
C SER A 77 -25.30 26.63 48.21
N VAL A 78 -24.81 27.68 47.55
CA VAL A 78 -24.55 29.01 48.14
C VAL A 78 -24.88 30.08 47.11
N SER A 79 -25.74 31.01 47.55
CA SER A 79 -26.19 32.23 46.87
C SER A 79 -25.07 33.24 46.61
N ILE A 80 -25.13 33.95 45.49
CA ILE A 80 -24.41 35.22 45.31
C ILE A 80 -25.38 36.28 44.80
N LYS A 81 -25.34 37.41 45.49
CA LYS A 81 -26.16 38.62 45.38
C LYS A 81 -25.97 39.33 44.05
N ASP A 82 -27.08 39.85 43.54
CA ASP A 82 -27.13 40.90 42.54
C ASP A 82 -26.31 42.12 42.96
N ASN A 83 -25.56 42.69 42.03
CA ASN A 83 -25.22 44.10 42.10
C ASN A 83 -25.21 44.75 40.71
N GLU A 84 -26.26 45.55 40.51
CA GLU A 84 -26.32 46.84 39.82
C GLU A 84 -25.23 47.20 38.81
N SER A 85 -25.62 47.25 37.52
CA SER A 85 -25.36 48.41 36.65
C SER A 85 -25.93 48.19 35.24
N CYS A 86 -27.26 48.33 35.08
CA CYS A 86 -27.85 48.83 33.82
C CYS A 86 -29.34 49.18 33.97
N LYS A 87 -29.75 49.82 35.08
CA LYS A 87 -31.10 50.40 35.23
C LYS A 87 -31.04 51.88 34.91
N THR A 88 -31.27 52.26 33.66
CA THR A 88 -31.64 53.67 33.35
C THR A 88 -32.38 53.87 32.02
N TYR A 89 -32.55 52.84 31.18
CA TYR A 89 -33.38 52.97 29.96
C TYR A 89 -34.72 52.23 30.00
N GLU A 90 -34.92 51.25 30.89
CA GLU A 90 -36.19 50.51 30.96
C GLU A 90 -37.30 51.17 31.79
N GLN A 91 -36.99 52.16 32.64
CA GLN A 91 -38.00 52.79 33.51
C GLN A 91 -38.80 53.93 32.84
N LYS A 92 -38.41 54.37 31.63
CA LYS A 92 -39.20 55.34 30.85
C LYS A 92 -40.18 54.71 29.86
N ALA A 93 -40.04 53.42 29.54
CA ALA A 93 -40.94 52.72 28.62
C ALA A 93 -42.15 52.05 29.30
N ARG A 94 -42.12 51.84 30.63
CA ARG A 94 -43.19 51.12 31.36
C ARG A 94 -44.38 51.99 31.82
N ASN A 95 -44.31 53.31 31.64
CA ASN A 95 -45.39 54.21 32.04
C ASN A 95 -46.24 54.73 30.87
N LEU A 96 -45.98 54.27 29.64
CA LEU A 96 -46.93 54.42 28.56
C LEU A 96 -47.79 53.16 28.51
N ASP A 97 -48.93 53.27 29.20
CA ASP A 97 -50.21 52.67 28.81
C ASP A 97 -50.60 51.26 29.28
N GLN A 98 -50.51 51.01 30.59
CA GLN A 98 -51.33 49.96 31.23
C GLN A 98 -52.83 50.19 30.98
N LYS A 99 -53.28 51.45 30.86
CA LYS A 99 -54.67 51.83 30.57
C LYS A 99 -55.07 51.51 29.12
N LEU A 100 -54.21 51.75 28.14
CA LEU A 100 -54.44 51.34 26.74
C LEU A 100 -54.43 49.82 26.58
N ILE A 101 -53.67 49.09 27.41
CA ILE A 101 -53.61 47.62 27.41
C ILE A 101 -54.88 47.02 28.01
N ASP A 102 -55.41 47.58 29.11
CA ASP A 102 -56.70 47.19 29.68
C ASP A 102 -57.86 47.51 28.72
N ASP A 103 -57.78 48.66 28.01
CA ASP A 103 -58.70 49.00 26.93
C ASP A 103 -58.53 48.04 25.70
N PHE A 104 -57.34 47.49 25.44
CA PHE A 104 -57.07 46.61 24.29
C PHE A 104 -57.58 45.18 24.48
N ILE A 105 -57.41 44.60 25.68
CA ILE A 105 -57.83 43.22 26.01
C ILE A 105 -59.36 43.11 26.07
N THR A 106 -60.04 44.18 26.49
CA THR A 106 -61.50 44.27 26.50
C THR A 106 -62.09 44.41 25.08
N ASN A 107 -61.28 44.88 24.12
CA ASN A 107 -61.72 45.31 22.79
C ASN A 107 -61.28 44.42 21.61
N TRP A 108 -60.67 43.23 21.81
CA TRP A 108 -60.39 42.30 20.69
C TRP A 108 -61.25 41.03 20.76
N PRO A 109 -62.34 40.94 19.97
CA PRO A 109 -63.36 39.92 20.20
C PRO A 109 -63.15 38.58 19.47
N LEU A 110 -62.40 38.57 18.37
CA LEU A 110 -62.34 37.43 17.45
C LEU A 110 -60.90 37.08 17.07
N ASN A 111 -60.55 35.79 17.14
CA ASN A 111 -59.23 35.26 16.84
C ASN A 111 -59.23 34.46 15.53
N PRO A 112 -58.60 34.94 14.44
CA PRO A 112 -58.41 34.18 13.21
C PRO A 112 -57.71 32.84 13.43
N LYS A 113 -58.18 31.77 12.77
CA LYS A 113 -57.65 30.40 12.93
C LYS A 113 -57.03 29.84 11.66
N SER A 114 -57.73 29.92 10.54
CA SER A 114 -57.22 29.37 9.28
C SER A 114 -57.87 30.06 8.08
N TYR A 115 -57.28 29.92 6.91
CA TYR A 115 -57.91 30.29 5.65
C TYR A 115 -57.42 29.39 4.52
N SER A 116 -58.15 29.34 3.41
CA SER A 116 -57.71 28.64 2.20
C SER A 116 -57.84 29.51 0.96
N LEU A 117 -56.80 29.46 0.12
CA LEU A 117 -56.76 30.09 -1.20
C LEU A 117 -56.82 29.00 -2.26
N GLU A 118 -57.58 29.26 -3.32
CA GLU A 118 -57.65 28.43 -4.52
C GLU A 118 -57.16 29.24 -5.72
N PHE A 119 -56.34 28.61 -6.55
CA PHE A 119 -55.72 29.26 -7.71
C PHE A 119 -56.38 28.70 -8.96
N ALA A 120 -56.75 29.59 -9.91
CA ALA A 120 -57.17 29.14 -11.23
C ALA A 120 -56.03 28.38 -11.92
N ASP A 121 -56.36 27.35 -12.70
CA ASP A 121 -55.36 26.51 -13.39
C ASP A 121 -54.43 27.30 -14.31
N ASP A 122 -54.90 28.44 -14.83
CA ASP A 122 -54.16 29.38 -15.68
C ASP A 122 -53.52 30.55 -14.90
N ASN A 123 -53.58 30.53 -13.56
CA ASN A 123 -53.19 31.61 -12.65
C ASN A 123 -53.90 32.97 -12.94
N SER A 124 -55.01 32.97 -13.68
CA SER A 124 -55.71 34.21 -14.05
C SER A 124 -56.39 34.90 -12.85
N PHE A 125 -56.73 34.14 -11.80
CA PHE A 125 -57.28 34.68 -10.56
C PHE A 125 -56.98 33.79 -9.35
N VAL A 126 -57.08 34.38 -8.15
CA VAL A 126 -57.00 33.70 -6.86
C VAL A 126 -58.31 33.89 -6.12
N GLN A 127 -58.81 32.86 -5.45
CA GLN A 127 -60.03 32.93 -4.63
C GLN A 127 -59.74 32.61 -3.17
N LEU A 128 -60.27 33.43 -2.26
CA LEU A 128 -60.42 33.03 -0.86
C LEU A 128 -61.65 32.12 -0.76
N LYS A 129 -61.44 30.84 -0.40
CA LYS A 129 -62.50 29.84 -0.27
C LYS A 129 -63.01 29.67 1.16
N ARG A 130 -62.12 29.83 2.13
CA ARG A 130 -62.42 29.62 3.55
C ARG A 130 -61.69 30.62 4.41
N PHE A 131 -62.35 31.11 5.44
CA PHE A 131 -61.76 31.87 6.53
C PHE A 131 -62.41 31.47 7.86
N ASP A 132 -61.64 30.84 8.74
CA ASP A 132 -62.09 30.43 10.07
C ASP A 132 -61.57 31.36 11.15
N PHE A 133 -62.42 31.67 12.12
CA PHE A 133 -62.07 32.48 13.28
C PHE A 133 -62.89 32.04 14.50
N ARG A 134 -62.39 32.36 15.69
CA ARG A 134 -62.95 31.94 16.97
C ARG A 134 -63.40 33.13 17.80
N ASN A 135 -64.56 33.04 18.44
CA ASN A 135 -64.92 33.97 19.51
C ASN A 135 -64.11 33.67 20.77
N ILE A 136 -63.29 34.63 21.20
CA ILE A 136 -62.44 34.51 22.41
C ILE A 136 -63.03 35.25 23.62
N GLN A 137 -64.17 35.91 23.43
CA GLN A 137 -64.88 36.62 24.47
C GLN A 137 -65.82 35.68 25.21
N ASN A 138 -66.09 35.98 26.47
CA ASN A 138 -67.04 35.25 27.30
C ASN A 138 -68.52 35.52 26.93
N ARG A 139 -68.78 36.39 25.94
CA ARG A 139 -70.11 36.77 25.44
C ARG A 139 -70.30 36.42 23.96
N ALA A 140 -71.55 36.29 23.52
CA ALA A 140 -71.87 35.95 22.13
C ALA A 140 -71.78 37.17 21.19
N ILE A 141 -71.43 36.93 19.92
CA ILE A 141 -71.29 37.93 18.85
C ILE A 141 -72.32 37.65 17.77
N GLU A 142 -73.02 38.68 17.27
CA GLU A 142 -74.05 38.55 16.22
C GLU A 142 -73.54 38.98 14.83
N TYR A 143 -72.56 39.88 14.78
CA TYR A 143 -71.98 40.36 13.53
C TYR A 143 -70.48 40.68 13.65
N SER A 144 -69.74 40.43 12.57
CA SER A 144 -68.35 40.88 12.42
C SER A 144 -68.03 41.35 11.00
N GLU A 145 -67.17 42.37 10.90
CA GLU A 145 -66.67 42.93 9.65
C GLU A 145 -65.15 42.86 9.59
N TRP A 146 -64.59 42.37 8.48
CA TRP A 146 -63.15 42.15 8.31
C TRP A 146 -62.64 42.73 7.00
N LYS A 147 -61.57 43.53 7.01
CA LYS A 147 -60.83 43.92 5.82
C LYS A 147 -59.78 42.87 5.45
N VAL A 148 -59.70 42.50 4.18
CA VAL A 148 -58.72 41.56 3.66
C VAL A 148 -57.58 42.33 2.98
N LEU A 149 -56.35 42.10 3.43
CA LEU A 149 -55.12 42.59 2.80
C LEU A 149 -54.44 41.47 2.02
N CYS A 150 -54.05 41.76 0.79
CA CYS A 150 -53.42 40.80 -0.12
C CYS A 150 -51.91 41.08 -0.23
N PHE A 151 -51.10 40.02 -0.32
CA PHE A 151 -49.65 40.10 -0.39
C PHE A 151 -49.09 39.18 -1.49
N ASP A 152 -47.99 39.62 -2.11
CA ASP A 152 -47.27 38.85 -3.12
C ASP A 152 -46.36 37.75 -2.49
N ILE A 153 -45.62 37.03 -3.34
CA ILE A 153 -44.70 35.96 -2.91
C ILE A 153 -43.54 36.47 -2.01
N LEU A 154 -43.23 37.77 -2.06
CA LEU A 154 -42.21 38.41 -1.22
C LEU A 154 -42.84 39.09 0.00
N SER A 155 -44.12 38.83 0.30
CA SER A 155 -44.88 39.46 1.38
C SER A 155 -45.00 40.99 1.28
N ARG A 156 -44.99 41.54 0.06
CA ARG A 156 -45.27 42.97 -0.16
C ARG A 156 -46.78 43.18 -0.34
N PRO A 157 -47.36 44.26 0.23
CA PRO A 157 -48.79 44.52 0.11
C PRO A 157 -49.15 44.82 -1.34
N ILE A 158 -50.20 44.17 -1.84
CA ILE A 158 -50.76 44.39 -3.17
C ILE A 158 -51.83 45.48 -3.04
N PRO A 159 -51.63 46.67 -3.64
CA PRO A 159 -52.64 47.72 -3.60
C PRO A 159 -53.86 47.33 -4.43
N THR A 160 -55.05 47.43 -3.83
CA THR A 160 -56.34 47.21 -4.52
C THR A 160 -57.07 48.55 -4.67
N ALA A 161 -57.75 48.75 -5.79
CA ALA A 161 -58.51 49.98 -6.05
C ALA A 161 -59.70 50.15 -5.07
N GLU A 162 -60.27 49.04 -4.61
CA GLU A 162 -61.31 48.99 -3.59
C GLU A 162 -60.87 48.10 -2.42
N SER A 163 -61.32 48.41 -1.20
CA SER A 163 -61.06 47.58 -0.03
C SER A 163 -61.92 46.31 -0.07
N ILE A 164 -61.28 45.15 -0.01
CA ILE A 164 -61.99 43.86 0.09
C ILE A 164 -62.45 43.68 1.54
N VAL A 165 -63.76 43.59 1.77
CA VAL A 165 -64.35 43.50 3.11
C VAL A 165 -65.30 42.30 3.21
N LEU A 166 -65.16 41.52 4.29
CA LEU A 166 -66.02 40.41 4.67
C LEU A 166 -67.01 40.89 5.73
N LYS A 167 -68.31 40.69 5.48
CA LYS A 167 -69.38 40.94 6.45
C LYS A 167 -70.00 39.61 6.82
N ILE A 168 -70.01 39.29 8.11
CA ILE A 168 -70.42 37.98 8.62
C ILE A 168 -71.49 38.20 9.68
N GLU A 169 -72.71 37.82 9.35
CA GLU A 169 -73.90 37.85 10.20
C GLU A 169 -74.16 36.42 10.69
N ASN A 170 -73.58 36.06 11.84
CA ASN A 170 -73.82 34.76 12.45
C ASN A 170 -73.63 34.87 13.96
N ARG A 171 -74.51 34.20 14.72
CA ARG A 171 -74.38 34.16 16.17
C ARG A 171 -73.24 33.22 16.56
N ILE A 172 -72.24 33.73 17.27
CA ILE A 172 -71.03 33.00 17.65
C ILE A 172 -70.92 32.95 19.17
N HIS A 173 -71.04 31.78 19.77
CA HIS A 173 -70.91 31.60 21.21
C HIS A 173 -69.45 31.68 21.68
N SER A 174 -69.23 31.92 22.97
CA SER A 174 -67.90 31.94 23.57
C SER A 174 -67.12 30.67 23.25
N GLY A 175 -65.89 30.82 22.76
CA GLY A 175 -65.00 29.71 22.39
C GLY A 175 -65.31 29.03 21.07
N GLU A 176 -66.43 29.34 20.42
CA GLU A 176 -66.89 28.71 19.17
C GLU A 176 -66.05 29.17 17.97
N VAL A 177 -65.77 28.24 17.06
CA VAL A 177 -65.08 28.50 15.78
C VAL A 177 -66.11 28.54 14.66
N VAL A 178 -66.11 29.62 13.89
CA VAL A 178 -66.99 29.81 12.74
C VAL A 178 -66.15 29.94 11.49
N GLY A 179 -66.59 29.27 10.42
CA GLY A 179 -65.98 29.33 9.10
C GLY A 179 -66.83 30.13 8.13
N PHE A 180 -66.21 31.06 7.41
CA PHE A 180 -66.76 31.76 6.27
C PHE A 180 -66.35 31.03 4.99
N TYR A 181 -67.32 30.54 4.21
CA TYR A 181 -67.08 29.66 3.05
C TYR A 181 -67.42 30.29 1.69
N LYS A 182 -67.65 31.60 1.64
CA LYS A 182 -68.01 32.28 0.39
C LYS A 182 -66.74 32.55 -0.43
N SER A 183 -66.77 32.19 -1.70
CA SER A 183 -65.67 32.43 -2.63
C SER A 183 -65.55 33.92 -2.97
N ILE A 184 -64.38 34.51 -2.73
CA ILE A 184 -64.09 35.92 -3.05
C ILE A 184 -62.87 35.98 -3.95
N ILE A 185 -63.01 36.64 -5.09
CA ILE A 185 -61.91 36.84 -6.04
C ILE A 185 -60.95 37.89 -5.48
N LEU A 186 -59.67 37.56 -5.47
CA LEU A 186 -58.57 38.39 -5.03
C LEU A 186 -57.69 38.77 -6.24
N PRO A 187 -56.82 39.79 -6.11
CA PRO A 187 -55.82 40.08 -7.13
C PRO A 187 -55.02 38.82 -7.53
N PRO A 188 -54.75 38.57 -8.81
CA PRO A 188 -54.09 37.35 -9.29
C PRO A 188 -52.69 37.12 -8.68
N GLU A 189 -52.02 38.19 -8.29
CA GLU A 189 -50.68 38.16 -7.69
C GLU A 189 -50.68 37.71 -6.22
N THR A 190 -51.87 37.55 -5.61
CA THR A 190 -52.01 37.22 -4.20
C THR A 190 -51.48 35.82 -3.89
N LYS A 191 -50.46 35.74 -3.03
CA LYS A 191 -49.94 34.47 -2.48
C LYS A 191 -50.22 34.31 -0.99
N LYS A 192 -50.53 35.40 -0.30
CA LYS A 192 -50.85 35.43 1.13
C LYS A 192 -51.91 36.48 1.40
N VAL A 193 -52.79 36.21 2.37
CA VAL A 193 -53.78 37.19 2.86
C VAL A 193 -53.63 37.43 4.36
N THR A 194 -54.09 38.59 4.81
CA THR A 194 -54.22 38.95 6.23
C THR A 194 -55.58 39.60 6.45
N PHE A 195 -56.15 39.41 7.64
CA PHE A 195 -57.49 39.89 7.98
C PHE A 195 -57.36 40.93 9.10
N ILE A 196 -58.02 42.07 8.91
CA ILE A 196 -58.11 43.15 9.89
C ILE A 196 -59.56 43.22 10.33
N LEU A 197 -59.84 43.02 11.61
CA LEU A 197 -61.17 43.24 12.15
C LEU A 197 -61.50 44.74 12.07
N LEU A 198 -62.73 45.08 11.69
CA LEU A 198 -63.19 46.47 11.57
C LEU A 198 -64.28 46.75 12.60
N ASN A 199 -65.35 45.94 12.60
CA ASN A 199 -66.51 46.15 13.47
C ASN A 199 -67.03 44.83 14.03
N VAL A 200 -67.55 44.84 15.26
CA VAL A 200 -68.24 43.72 15.89
C VAL A 200 -69.50 44.20 16.60
N LEU A 201 -70.60 43.47 16.44
CA LEU A 201 -71.84 43.64 17.21
C LEU A 201 -71.98 42.46 18.15
N PHE A 202 -72.01 42.74 19.45
CA PHE A 202 -72.27 41.74 20.47
C PHE A 202 -73.77 41.49 20.64
N ALA A 203 -74.13 40.32 21.18
CA ALA A 203 -75.53 39.93 21.39
C ALA A 203 -76.27 40.79 22.43
N ASP A 204 -75.54 41.56 23.24
CA ASP A 204 -76.08 42.57 24.17
C ASP A 204 -76.35 43.93 23.49
N GLY A 205 -76.06 44.06 22.20
CA GLY A 205 -76.29 45.26 21.40
C GLY A 205 -75.10 46.23 21.35
N GLU A 206 -74.00 45.93 22.04
CA GLU A 206 -72.79 46.76 21.99
C GLU A 206 -72.08 46.64 20.63
N ILE A 207 -71.69 47.78 20.06
CA ILE A 207 -70.88 47.83 18.83
C ILE A 207 -69.46 48.25 19.18
N LEU A 208 -68.51 47.46 18.74
CA LEU A 208 -67.09 47.71 18.87
C LEU A 208 -66.48 48.03 17.50
N ASN A 209 -65.85 49.20 17.38
CA ASN A 209 -65.08 49.61 16.22
C ASN A 209 -63.58 49.47 16.52
N THR A 210 -62.84 48.83 15.62
CA THR A 210 -61.42 48.47 15.81
C THR A 210 -60.47 49.16 14.83
N VAL A 211 -60.94 50.21 14.13
CA VAL A 211 -60.21 50.89 13.04
C VAL A 211 -58.91 51.57 13.51
N ASP A 212 -58.84 51.99 14.78
CA ASP A 212 -57.66 52.63 15.39
C ASP A 212 -56.78 51.64 16.19
N VAL A 213 -57.09 50.34 16.16
CA VAL A 213 -56.37 49.30 16.90
C VAL A 213 -55.32 48.65 15.96
N PRO A 214 -54.01 48.61 16.32
CA PRO A 214 -52.99 48.02 15.46
C PRO A 214 -53.31 46.56 15.11
N ALA A 215 -53.23 46.24 13.82
CA ALA A 215 -53.61 44.94 13.26
C ALA A 215 -52.85 43.78 13.91
N ILE A 216 -53.57 42.76 14.36
CA ILE A 216 -52.97 41.51 14.81
C ILE A 216 -52.51 40.71 13.60
N HIS A 217 -51.18 40.58 13.45
CA HIS A 217 -50.58 39.67 12.48
C HIS A 217 -50.78 38.21 12.92
N VAL A 218 -51.81 37.55 12.37
CA VAL A 218 -51.92 36.09 12.51
C VAL A 218 -51.02 35.41 11.48
N SER A 219 -49.76 35.23 11.88
CA SER A 219 -48.95 34.11 11.39
C SER A 219 -48.09 33.57 12.51
N GLN A 220 -48.70 33.02 13.57
CA GLN A 220 -47.91 32.23 14.52
C GLN A 220 -47.80 30.82 13.94
N LYS A 221 -46.75 30.62 13.14
CA LYS A 221 -46.23 29.28 12.88
C LYS A 221 -45.71 28.80 14.24
N LEU A 222 -46.46 27.93 14.92
CA LEU A 222 -46.04 27.41 16.23
C LEU A 222 -44.66 26.76 16.08
N ASN A 223 -43.68 27.24 16.85
CA ASN A 223 -42.36 26.64 16.88
C ASN A 223 -42.49 25.29 17.58
N LYS A 224 -42.24 24.23 16.82
CA LYS A 224 -42.22 22.89 17.36
C LYS A 224 -40.83 22.58 17.91
N ILE A 225 -40.77 21.83 19.00
CA ILE A 225 -39.51 21.34 19.56
C ILE A 225 -38.83 20.39 18.56
N ASP A 226 -39.58 19.71 17.69
CA ASP A 226 -39.06 18.87 16.60
C ASP A 226 -38.26 19.63 15.52
N GLN A 227 -38.32 20.97 15.49
CA GLN A 227 -37.52 21.80 14.58
C GLN A 227 -36.10 22.03 15.09
N LEU A 228 -35.84 21.76 16.38
CA LEU A 228 -34.50 21.48 16.87
C LEU A 228 -34.20 20.03 16.44
N ASP A 229 -33.45 19.83 15.37
CA ASP A 229 -33.04 18.52 14.83
C ASP A 229 -32.30 17.68 15.89
N THR A 230 -33.05 17.04 16.80
CA THR A 230 -32.52 16.51 18.03
C THR A 230 -33.03 15.10 18.25
N GLN A 231 -32.06 14.21 18.12
CA GLN A 231 -32.11 12.78 18.36
C GLN A 231 -33.02 12.44 19.54
N LYS A 232 -33.76 11.33 19.44
CA LYS A 232 -34.60 10.75 20.50
C LYS A 232 -33.95 10.76 21.90
N SER A 233 -32.63 10.65 21.96
CA SER A 233 -31.81 10.73 23.18
C SER A 233 -31.86 12.08 23.90
N PHE A 234 -32.03 13.19 23.19
CA PHE A 234 -32.22 14.51 23.80
C PHE A 234 -33.61 14.65 24.40
N VAL A 235 -34.65 14.16 23.71
CA VAL A 235 -36.02 14.15 24.25
C VAL A 235 -36.09 13.34 25.54
N THR A 236 -35.48 12.15 25.57
CA THR A 236 -35.36 11.35 26.79
C THR A 236 -34.54 12.04 27.88
N PHE A 237 -33.52 12.82 27.51
CA PHE A 237 -32.77 13.64 28.46
C PHE A 237 -33.65 14.74 29.06
N LEU A 238 -34.43 15.45 28.24
CA LEU A 238 -35.37 16.49 28.68
C LEU A 238 -36.44 15.93 29.62
N GLU A 239 -37.09 14.82 29.23
CA GLU A 239 -38.10 14.14 30.06
C GLU A 239 -37.54 13.79 31.45
N LYS A 240 -36.29 13.32 31.50
CA LYS A 240 -35.61 12.97 32.74
C LYS A 240 -35.18 14.18 33.57
N GLN A 241 -34.70 15.25 32.94
CA GLN A 241 -34.24 16.45 33.66
C GLN A 241 -35.39 17.29 34.23
N LEU A 242 -36.52 17.33 33.53
CA LEU A 242 -37.68 18.14 33.90
C LEU A 242 -38.82 17.31 34.52
N GLU A 243 -38.61 16.01 34.74
CA GLU A 243 -39.61 15.07 35.30
C GLU A 243 -40.97 15.11 34.59
N LEU A 244 -40.96 15.29 33.27
CA LEU A 244 -42.17 15.44 32.47
C LEU A 244 -42.90 14.09 32.34
N LYS A 245 -44.22 14.12 32.49
CA LYS A 245 -45.08 12.93 32.30
C LYS A 245 -45.34 12.60 30.84
N ASP A 246 -45.40 13.64 30.01
CA ASP A 246 -45.68 13.55 28.58
C ASP A 246 -44.60 14.32 27.81
N THR A 247 -44.38 13.96 26.55
CA THR A 247 -43.39 14.61 25.69
C THR A 247 -43.94 15.95 25.17
N PRO A 248 -43.27 17.10 25.42
CA PRO A 248 -43.69 18.37 24.87
C PRO A 248 -43.40 18.44 23.36
N ILE A 249 -44.33 19.05 22.61
CA ILE A 249 -44.30 19.12 21.15
C ILE A 249 -43.98 20.55 20.66
N PHE A 250 -44.39 21.56 21.42
CA PHE A 250 -44.25 22.98 21.10
C PHE A 250 -43.49 23.70 22.20
N PHE A 251 -42.84 24.81 21.88
CA PHE A 251 -42.32 25.70 22.91
C PHE A 251 -43.48 26.42 23.60
N HIS A 252 -43.38 26.54 24.92
CA HIS A 252 -44.19 27.46 25.69
C HIS A 252 -43.77 28.89 25.33
N GLU A 253 -44.72 29.63 24.78
CA GLU A 253 -44.54 31.04 24.44
C GLU A 253 -45.63 31.85 25.15
N TYR A 254 -45.21 32.89 25.86
CA TYR A 254 -46.09 33.99 26.20
C TYR A 254 -46.20 34.88 24.97
N GLY A 255 -47.38 34.86 24.33
CA GLY A 255 -47.72 35.80 23.29
C GLY A 255 -47.87 37.22 23.83
N SER A 256 -48.08 38.18 22.93
CA SER A 256 -48.45 39.54 23.31
C SER A 256 -49.64 39.51 24.27
N GLN A 257 -49.57 40.29 25.36
CA GLN A 257 -50.66 40.48 26.33
C GLN A 257 -50.92 39.30 27.28
N GLY A 258 -49.94 38.42 27.49
CA GLY A 258 -49.97 37.40 28.55
C GLY A 258 -50.71 36.11 28.18
N PHE A 259 -51.26 36.02 26.97
CA PHE A 259 -51.77 34.76 26.43
C PHE A 259 -50.62 33.78 26.30
N TRP A 260 -50.88 32.50 26.57
CA TRP A 260 -49.81 31.51 26.60
C TRP A 260 -50.17 30.25 25.81
N THR A 261 -49.20 29.71 25.08
CA THR A 261 -49.36 28.47 24.32
C THR A 261 -49.04 27.25 25.17
N CYS A 262 -49.85 26.21 25.05
CA CYS A 262 -49.58 24.92 25.69
C CYS A 262 -48.54 24.12 24.90
N SER A 263 -47.46 23.70 25.56
CA SER A 263 -46.35 22.94 24.97
C SER A 263 -46.73 21.55 24.51
N PHE A 264 -47.84 20.98 25.00
CA PHE A 264 -48.29 19.63 24.65
C PHE A 264 -49.27 19.60 23.50
N CYS A 265 -50.22 20.54 23.44
CA CYS A 265 -51.30 20.53 22.44
C CYS A 265 -51.33 21.77 21.51
N GLY A 266 -50.48 22.76 21.76
CA GLY A 266 -50.37 23.99 20.96
C GLY A 266 -51.52 24.98 21.13
N VAL A 267 -52.44 24.73 22.05
CA VAL A 267 -53.61 25.60 22.28
C VAL A 267 -53.17 26.88 23.00
N LEU A 268 -53.60 28.03 22.46
CA LEU A 268 -53.46 29.35 23.08
C LEU A 268 -54.49 29.51 24.20
N ASN A 269 -54.04 29.93 25.38
CA ASN A 269 -54.85 30.10 26.59
C ASN A 269 -54.84 31.57 27.02
N ASN A 270 -55.89 31.98 27.72
CA ASN A 270 -56.02 33.33 28.25
C ASN A 270 -54.99 33.58 29.37
N PRO A 271 -54.61 34.85 29.63
CA PRO A 271 -53.62 35.19 30.65
C PRO A 271 -53.98 34.72 32.07
N GLU A 272 -55.28 34.66 32.38
CA GLU A 272 -55.79 34.22 33.69
C GLU A 272 -55.95 32.70 33.80
N ALA A 273 -55.74 31.95 32.71
CA ALA A 273 -55.91 30.50 32.72
C ALA A 273 -54.77 29.82 33.48
N THR A 274 -55.11 29.11 34.56
CA THR A 274 -54.17 28.34 35.38
C THR A 274 -53.85 26.96 34.81
N GLU A 275 -54.65 26.50 33.85
CA GLU A 275 -54.48 25.25 33.11
C GLU A 275 -54.86 25.42 31.64
N CYS A 276 -54.34 24.53 30.79
CA CYS A 276 -54.68 24.56 29.38
C CYS A 276 -56.16 24.23 29.18
N GLN A 277 -56.89 25.09 28.49
CA GLN A 277 -58.32 24.91 28.23
C GLN A 277 -58.65 23.66 27.40
N CYS A 278 -57.66 23.09 26.69
CA CYS A 278 -57.81 21.90 25.88
C CYS A 278 -57.33 20.62 26.58
N CYS A 279 -56.06 20.54 26.96
CA CYS A 279 -55.48 19.31 27.52
C CYS A 279 -55.36 19.30 29.05
N LYS A 280 -55.81 20.37 29.73
CA LYS A 280 -55.79 20.49 31.21
C LYS A 280 -54.41 20.45 31.86
N SER A 281 -53.34 20.55 31.08
CA SER A 281 -51.98 20.68 31.61
C SER A 281 -51.84 22.00 32.36
N PRO A 282 -51.33 22.00 33.61
CA PRO A 282 -51.21 23.20 34.43
C PRO A 282 -50.15 24.14 33.86
N ILE A 283 -50.31 25.45 34.06
CA ILE A 283 -49.35 26.46 33.59
C ILE A 283 -47.95 26.25 34.19
N SER A 284 -47.87 25.77 35.44
CA SER A 284 -46.60 25.44 36.10
C SER A 284 -45.79 24.35 35.41
N ALA A 285 -46.43 23.45 34.65
CA ALA A 285 -45.74 22.43 33.86
C ALA A 285 -45.25 22.96 32.49
N GLN A 286 -45.57 24.21 32.14
CA GLN A 286 -45.22 24.84 30.88
C GLN A 286 -44.05 25.81 31.01
N GLU A 287 -43.90 26.45 32.17
CA GLU A 287 -42.95 27.54 32.41
C GLU A 287 -41.50 27.16 32.06
N GLU A 288 -41.11 25.91 32.31
CA GLU A 288 -39.76 25.39 32.02
C GLU A 288 -39.54 24.96 30.56
N ILE A 289 -40.61 24.85 29.77
CA ILE A 289 -40.60 24.34 28.39
C ILE A 289 -40.59 25.51 27.39
N ASN A 290 -39.91 26.60 27.74
CA ASN A 290 -39.70 27.73 26.85
C ASN A 290 -38.44 27.56 25.98
N GLU A 291 -38.35 28.34 24.90
CA GLU A 291 -37.26 28.25 23.92
C GLU A 291 -35.87 28.40 24.56
N LYS A 292 -35.70 29.37 25.47
CA LYS A 292 -34.43 29.64 26.14
C LYS A 292 -33.98 28.46 26.99
N ASN A 293 -34.84 27.94 27.86
CA ASN A 293 -34.50 26.85 28.78
C ASN A 293 -34.19 25.55 28.00
N ILE A 294 -34.95 25.26 26.94
CA ILE A 294 -34.69 24.09 26.09
C ILE A 294 -33.36 24.22 25.35
N ILE A 295 -33.02 25.40 24.82
CA ILE A 295 -31.72 25.64 24.17
C ILE A 295 -30.55 25.50 25.15
N ASP A 296 -30.69 26.01 26.37
CA ASP A 296 -29.67 25.88 27.42
C ASP A 296 -29.45 24.41 27.82
N LEU A 297 -30.53 23.66 28.02
CA LEU A 297 -30.48 22.21 28.28
C LEU A 297 -29.89 21.42 27.11
N PHE A 298 -30.20 21.82 25.88
CA PHE A 298 -29.62 21.22 24.68
C PHE A 298 -28.11 21.44 24.59
N THR A 299 -27.65 22.64 24.95
CA THR A 299 -26.23 23.00 24.97
C THR A 299 -25.48 22.20 26.05
N LEU A 300 -26.09 22.05 27.23
CA LEU A 300 -25.55 21.19 28.29
C LEU A 300 -25.47 19.73 27.85
N TRP A 301 -26.54 19.20 27.27
CA TRP A 301 -26.59 17.83 26.75
C TRP A 301 -25.51 17.59 25.69
N LYS A 302 -25.35 18.50 24.73
CA LYS A 302 -24.29 18.43 23.71
C LYS A 302 -22.90 18.36 24.34
N THR A 303 -22.66 19.15 25.38
CA THR A 303 -21.38 19.18 26.08
C THR A 303 -21.09 17.85 26.77
N GLU A 304 -22.09 17.24 27.41
CA GLU A 304 -21.96 15.91 28.02
C GLU A 304 -21.73 14.81 26.97
N GLN A 305 -22.39 14.88 25.82
CA GLN A 305 -22.14 13.93 24.71
C GLN A 305 -20.70 14.02 24.19
N ILE A 306 -20.12 15.21 24.12
CA ILE A 306 -18.72 15.39 23.72
C ILE A 306 -17.79 14.72 24.74
N LYS A 307 -18.02 14.90 26.04
CA LYS A 307 -17.22 14.27 27.10
C LYS A 307 -17.29 12.74 27.02
N ILE A 308 -18.48 12.17 26.83
CA ILE A 308 -18.67 10.72 26.69
C ILE A 308 -17.87 10.20 25.50
N ARG A 309 -17.96 10.85 24.32
CA ARG A 309 -17.18 10.45 23.14
C ARG A 309 -15.68 10.52 23.38
N GLN A 310 -15.19 11.57 24.05
CA GLN A 310 -13.78 11.68 24.38
C GLN A 310 -13.29 10.54 25.30
N ILE A 311 -14.11 10.15 26.28
CA ILE A 311 -13.81 9.01 27.16
C ILE A 311 -13.79 7.70 26.38
N GLU A 312 -14.76 7.46 25.51
CA GLU A 312 -14.82 6.27 24.65
C GLU A 312 -13.62 6.20 23.69
N GLU A 313 -13.21 7.33 23.14
CA GLU A 313 -12.07 7.42 22.24
C GLU A 313 -10.73 7.18 22.97
N LEU A 314 -10.58 7.73 24.18
CA LEU A 314 -9.46 7.42 25.08
C LEU A 314 -9.41 5.94 25.45
N ALA A 315 -10.56 5.31 25.71
CA ALA A 315 -10.63 3.88 26.00
C ALA A 315 -10.20 3.02 24.80
N LYS A 316 -10.64 3.38 23.58
CA LYS A 316 -10.20 2.72 22.34
C LYS A 316 -8.71 2.88 22.09
N GLN A 317 -8.16 4.07 22.33
CA GLN A 317 -6.72 4.32 22.20
C GLN A 317 -5.90 3.47 23.17
N ARG A 318 -6.35 3.32 24.43
CA ARG A 318 -5.69 2.45 25.41
C ARG A 318 -5.70 0.98 24.99
N GLN A 319 -6.84 0.46 24.54
CA GLN A 319 -6.92 -0.92 24.05
C GLN A 319 -5.99 -1.16 22.86
N LYS A 320 -5.94 -0.21 21.91
CA LYS A 320 -5.01 -0.29 20.78
C LYS A 320 -3.55 -0.27 21.24
N ALA A 321 -3.20 0.58 22.20
CA ALA A 321 -1.84 0.63 22.74
C ALA A 321 -1.42 -0.68 23.43
N GLU A 322 -2.33 -1.31 24.19
CA GLU A 322 -2.09 -2.61 24.81
C GLU A 322 -1.92 -3.73 23.76
N GLU A 323 -2.71 -3.70 22.70
CA GLU A 323 -2.59 -4.64 21.58
C GLU A 323 -1.28 -4.45 20.80
N ASP A 324 -0.90 -3.20 20.52
CA ASP A 324 0.37 -2.86 19.88
C ASP A 324 1.56 -3.29 20.75
N GLU A 325 1.48 -3.15 22.07
CA GLU A 325 2.51 -3.64 22.99
C GLU A 325 2.61 -5.17 23.00
N ARG A 326 1.47 -5.88 23.00
CA ARG A 326 1.43 -7.34 22.87
C ARG A 326 2.06 -7.78 21.55
N LEU A 327 1.69 -7.15 20.45
CA LEU A 327 2.23 -7.46 19.12
C LEU A 327 3.74 -7.19 19.05
N LYS A 328 4.21 -6.10 19.66
CA LYS A 328 5.66 -5.82 19.77
C LYS A 328 6.39 -6.93 20.54
N LYS A 329 5.85 -7.41 21.65
CA LYS A 329 6.45 -8.53 22.42
C LYS A 329 6.50 -9.81 21.59
N GLU A 330 5.41 -10.16 20.91
CA GLU A 330 5.37 -11.32 20.03
C GLU A 330 6.36 -11.21 18.86
N ASN A 331 6.46 -10.04 18.24
CA ASN A 331 7.41 -9.81 17.14
C ASN A 331 8.85 -9.92 17.62
N LEU A 332 9.18 -9.36 18.80
CA LEU A 332 10.51 -9.48 19.41
C LEU A 332 10.84 -10.95 19.71
N GLU A 333 9.87 -11.74 20.19
CA GLU A 333 10.06 -13.17 20.43
C GLU A 333 10.28 -13.94 19.12
N ARG A 334 9.50 -13.64 18.06
CA ARG A 334 9.72 -14.21 16.72
C ARG A 334 11.09 -13.86 16.16
N GLU A 335 11.56 -12.63 16.36
CA GLU A 335 12.91 -12.20 15.95
C GLU A 335 13.99 -13.00 16.70
N ARG A 336 13.89 -13.14 18.02
CA ARG A 336 14.81 -13.99 18.81
C ARG A 336 14.82 -15.43 18.30
N LEU A 337 13.66 -16.01 18.00
CA LEU A 337 13.59 -17.36 17.45
C LEU A 337 14.23 -17.46 16.07
N ARG A 338 14.08 -16.44 15.20
CA ARG A 338 14.78 -16.37 13.90
C ARG A 338 16.29 -16.30 14.08
N GLU A 339 16.79 -15.50 15.03
CA GLU A 339 18.22 -15.43 15.32
C GLU A 339 18.79 -16.78 15.75
N ILE A 340 18.09 -17.48 16.65
CA ILE A 340 18.46 -18.84 17.09
C ILE A 340 18.47 -19.81 15.90
N MET A 341 17.46 -19.76 15.03
CA MET A 341 17.38 -20.61 13.84
C MET A 341 18.51 -20.33 12.85
N LEU A 342 18.81 -19.06 12.57
CA LEU A 342 19.92 -18.64 11.71
C LEU A 342 21.28 -19.04 12.28
N GLU A 343 21.45 -19.00 13.60
CA GLU A 343 22.67 -19.47 14.25
C GLU A 343 22.83 -20.98 14.14
N LYS A 344 21.73 -21.73 14.30
CA LYS A 344 21.69 -23.19 14.10
C LYS A 344 22.02 -23.55 12.65
N GLU A 345 21.45 -22.83 11.69
CA GLU A 345 21.74 -23.01 10.26
C GLU A 345 23.21 -22.68 9.95
N ARG A 346 23.73 -21.53 10.41
CA ARG A 346 25.15 -21.18 10.27
C ARG A 346 26.07 -22.22 10.91
N ARG A 347 25.67 -22.82 12.03
CA ARG A 347 26.43 -23.93 12.67
C ARG A 347 26.40 -25.18 11.79
N GLN A 348 25.26 -25.53 11.21
CA GLN A 348 25.16 -26.65 10.27
C GLN A 348 25.97 -26.39 9.00
N SER A 349 25.89 -25.20 8.39
CA SER A 349 26.69 -24.85 7.21
C SER A 349 28.19 -24.89 7.50
N ARG A 350 28.64 -24.40 8.67
CA ARG A 350 30.05 -24.52 9.09
C ARG A 350 30.48 -25.98 9.19
N LEU A 351 29.66 -26.84 9.80
CA LEU A 351 29.95 -28.28 9.88
C LEU A 351 29.97 -28.93 8.50
N LEU A 352 29.04 -28.59 7.61
CA LEU A 352 29.00 -29.08 6.23
C LEU A 352 30.24 -28.65 5.43
N VAL A 353 30.68 -27.40 5.56
CA VAL A 353 31.91 -26.91 4.91
C VAL A 353 33.13 -27.64 5.44
N ILE A 354 33.24 -27.86 6.75
CA ILE A 354 34.34 -28.64 7.34
C ILE A 354 34.34 -30.07 6.77
N TRP A 355 33.17 -30.73 6.72
CA TRP A 355 33.05 -32.06 6.13
C TRP A 355 33.37 -32.08 4.63
N LEU A 356 32.95 -31.06 3.88
CA LEU A 356 33.27 -30.91 2.47
C LEU A 356 34.79 -30.76 2.26
N VAL A 357 35.45 -29.92 3.06
CA VAL A 357 36.91 -29.75 2.99
C VAL A 357 37.62 -31.05 3.34
N VAL A 358 37.21 -31.74 4.40
CA VAL A 358 37.76 -33.06 4.77
C VAL A 358 37.59 -34.05 3.63
N PHE A 359 36.40 -34.11 3.01
CA PHE A 359 36.11 -34.98 1.88
C PHE A 359 36.97 -34.65 0.65
N VAL A 360 37.09 -33.36 0.30
CA VAL A 360 37.92 -32.90 -0.82
C VAL A 360 39.39 -33.25 -0.56
N VAL A 361 39.90 -33.04 0.66
CA VAL A 361 41.27 -33.40 1.02
C VAL A 361 41.47 -34.92 0.92
N LEU A 362 40.55 -35.73 1.44
CA LEU A 362 40.62 -37.19 1.31
C LEU A 362 40.56 -37.66 -0.15
N ALA A 363 39.72 -37.02 -0.97
CA ALA A 363 39.63 -37.30 -2.40
C ALA A 363 40.93 -36.94 -3.13
N ILE A 364 41.52 -35.76 -2.85
CA ILE A 364 42.81 -35.35 -3.40
C ILE A 364 43.90 -36.32 -2.98
N VAL A 365 44.00 -36.67 -1.69
CA VAL A 365 44.98 -37.65 -1.19
C VAL A 365 44.81 -39.00 -1.88
N SER A 366 43.57 -39.45 -2.08
CA SER A 366 43.26 -40.71 -2.77
C SER A 366 43.67 -40.67 -4.25
N VAL A 367 43.38 -39.57 -4.95
CA VAL A 367 43.78 -39.36 -6.36
C VAL A 367 45.30 -39.28 -6.49
N VAL A 368 45.97 -38.56 -5.59
CA VAL A 368 47.43 -38.45 -5.57
C VAL A 368 48.06 -39.81 -5.27
N ALA A 369 47.53 -40.57 -4.30
CA ALA A 369 47.99 -41.93 -4.01
C ALA A 369 47.77 -42.87 -5.21
N TRP A 370 46.65 -42.73 -5.92
CA TRP A 370 46.37 -43.47 -7.14
C TRP A 370 47.38 -43.14 -8.25
N GLN A 371 47.59 -41.84 -8.53
CA GLN A 371 48.45 -41.37 -9.62
C GLN A 371 49.94 -41.64 -9.37
N LEU A 372 50.42 -41.50 -8.12
CA LEU A 372 51.85 -41.59 -7.82
C LEU A 372 52.33 -43.00 -7.48
N ILE A 373 51.47 -43.87 -6.95
CA ILE A 373 51.90 -45.15 -6.36
C ILE A 373 51.08 -46.31 -6.91
N LEU A 374 49.76 -46.30 -6.71
CA LEU A 374 48.95 -47.50 -6.95
C LEU A 374 48.84 -47.85 -8.44
N LYS A 375 48.70 -46.86 -9.32
CA LYS A 375 48.59 -47.08 -10.77
C LYS A 375 49.78 -47.88 -11.32
N ASP A 376 51.00 -47.46 -10.97
CA ASP A 376 52.23 -48.11 -11.43
C ASP A 376 52.39 -49.51 -10.82
N VAL A 377 51.99 -49.71 -9.56
CA VAL A 377 52.02 -51.04 -8.91
C VAL A 377 51.08 -52.03 -9.60
N PHE A 378 49.85 -51.62 -9.90
CA PHE A 378 48.89 -52.49 -10.59
C PHE A 378 49.30 -52.75 -12.05
N ALA A 379 49.79 -51.72 -12.75
CA ALA A 379 50.34 -51.88 -14.10
C ALA A 379 51.54 -52.83 -14.10
N TYR A 380 52.44 -52.72 -13.12
CA TYR A 380 53.61 -53.59 -13.00
C TYR A 380 53.22 -55.06 -12.82
N LYS A 381 52.24 -55.33 -11.93
CA LYS A 381 51.71 -56.68 -11.73
C LYS A 381 51.09 -57.23 -13.02
N LYS A 382 50.26 -56.44 -13.71
CA LYS A 382 49.65 -56.83 -14.98
C LYS A 382 50.70 -57.13 -16.06
N GLY A 383 51.74 -56.29 -16.16
CA GLY A 383 52.83 -56.46 -17.11
C GLY A 383 53.59 -57.77 -16.91
N LEU A 384 53.80 -58.17 -15.65
CA LEU A 384 54.40 -59.46 -15.29
C LEU A 384 53.48 -60.64 -15.68
N GLU A 385 52.19 -60.57 -15.35
CA GLU A 385 51.22 -61.61 -15.74
C GLU A 385 51.17 -61.80 -17.27
N GLN A 386 51.23 -60.70 -18.04
CA GLN A 386 51.30 -60.72 -19.51
C GLN A 386 52.63 -61.30 -20.02
N TYR A 387 53.74 -60.99 -19.36
CA TYR A 387 55.07 -61.52 -19.69
C TYR A 387 55.12 -63.04 -19.53
N GLU A 388 54.64 -63.54 -18.39
CA GLU A 388 54.65 -64.96 -18.05
C GLU A 388 53.67 -65.79 -18.91
N SER A 389 52.58 -65.18 -19.37
CA SER A 389 51.58 -65.83 -20.23
C SER A 389 51.93 -65.79 -21.74
N GLY A 390 53.07 -65.22 -22.11
CA GLY A 390 53.52 -65.14 -23.52
C GLY A 390 52.89 -64.00 -24.32
N GLN A 391 52.14 -63.09 -23.69
CA GLN A 391 51.55 -61.90 -24.31
C GLN A 391 52.58 -60.77 -24.39
N TYR A 392 53.68 -61.02 -25.10
CA TYR A 392 54.88 -60.19 -25.05
C TYR A 392 54.65 -58.75 -25.56
N LEU A 393 53.85 -58.55 -26.60
CA LEU A 393 53.53 -57.20 -27.10
C LEU A 393 52.78 -56.37 -26.04
N GLU A 394 51.77 -56.96 -25.41
CA GLU A 394 50.96 -56.28 -24.39
C GLU A 394 51.76 -56.04 -23.10
N SER A 395 52.61 -56.99 -22.74
CA SER A 395 53.56 -56.85 -21.63
C SER A 395 54.51 -55.66 -21.87
N ALA A 396 55.06 -55.55 -23.09
CA ALA A 396 55.96 -54.47 -23.46
C ALA A 396 55.28 -53.08 -23.39
N GLN A 397 54.03 -52.99 -23.84
CA GLN A 397 53.21 -51.79 -23.73
C GLN A 397 52.94 -51.42 -22.27
N THR A 398 52.58 -52.40 -21.44
CA THR A 398 52.29 -52.15 -20.03
C THR A 398 53.54 -51.67 -19.30
N PHE A 399 54.69 -52.33 -19.48
CA PHE A 399 55.94 -51.93 -18.82
C PHE A 399 56.51 -50.59 -19.31
N SER A 400 56.40 -50.28 -20.60
CA SER A 400 56.87 -49.00 -21.15
C SER A 400 56.06 -47.80 -20.64
N SER A 401 54.84 -48.03 -20.15
CA SER A 401 54.01 -46.99 -19.52
C SER A 401 54.36 -46.68 -18.06
N ILE A 402 55.23 -47.50 -17.43
CA ILE A 402 55.58 -47.41 -16.01
C ILE A 402 56.89 -46.66 -15.82
N ILE A 403 56.86 -45.58 -15.04
CA ILE A 403 58.03 -44.74 -14.76
C ILE A 403 58.69 -45.12 -13.42
N GLY A 404 57.90 -45.57 -12.43
CA GLY A 404 58.35 -45.71 -11.05
C GLY A 404 59.27 -46.90 -10.71
N PHE A 405 59.30 -47.95 -11.55
CA PHE A 405 60.08 -49.17 -11.29
C PHE A 405 61.36 -49.20 -12.14
N LYS A 406 62.52 -49.40 -11.50
CA LYS A 406 63.83 -49.28 -12.18
C LYS A 406 64.05 -50.31 -13.30
N ASP A 407 63.37 -51.45 -13.22
CA ASP A 407 63.47 -52.55 -14.16
C ASP A 407 62.33 -52.60 -15.20
N SER A 408 61.29 -51.76 -15.08
CA SER A 408 60.17 -51.74 -16.05
C SER A 408 60.66 -51.47 -17.46
N ARG A 409 61.57 -50.51 -17.65
CA ARG A 409 62.12 -50.17 -18.97
C ARG A 409 62.88 -51.33 -19.60
N ARG A 410 63.67 -52.05 -18.80
CA ARG A 410 64.39 -53.25 -19.24
C ARG A 410 63.40 -54.35 -19.62
N LEU A 411 62.42 -54.62 -18.76
CA LEU A 411 61.37 -55.62 -19.03
C LEU A 411 60.57 -55.26 -20.28
N ALA A 412 60.26 -53.98 -20.52
CA ALA A 412 59.60 -53.55 -21.76
C ALA A 412 60.44 -53.89 -23.01
N SER A 413 61.74 -53.59 -22.97
CA SER A 413 62.68 -53.92 -24.05
C SER A 413 62.77 -55.44 -24.27
N ASP A 414 62.91 -56.21 -23.19
CA ASP A 414 63.03 -57.67 -23.25
C ASP A 414 61.73 -58.31 -23.78
N SER A 415 60.56 -57.81 -23.37
CA SER A 415 59.26 -58.20 -23.92
C SER A 415 59.15 -57.91 -25.43
N TYR A 416 59.63 -56.75 -25.90
CA TYR A 416 59.65 -56.45 -27.33
C TYR A 416 60.55 -57.40 -28.10
N VAL A 417 61.73 -57.75 -27.55
CA VAL A 417 62.63 -58.72 -28.17
C VAL A 417 61.94 -60.08 -28.33
N LEU A 418 61.27 -60.55 -27.26
CA LEU A 418 60.55 -61.83 -27.29
C LEU A 418 59.35 -61.82 -28.24
N TYR A 419 58.60 -60.73 -28.32
CA TYR A 419 57.50 -60.60 -29.28
C TYR A 419 58.00 -60.73 -30.73
N ILE A 420 59.11 -60.06 -31.03
CA ILE A 420 59.66 -60.02 -32.39
C ILE A 420 60.27 -61.36 -32.76
N GLN A 421 61.05 -61.98 -31.86
CA GLN A 421 61.58 -63.33 -32.07
C GLN A 421 60.45 -64.34 -32.31
N ASN A 422 59.39 -64.31 -31.50
CA ASN A 422 58.26 -65.22 -31.65
C ASN A 422 57.48 -64.96 -32.95
N SER A 423 57.36 -63.70 -33.38
CA SER A 423 56.70 -63.33 -34.63
C SER A 423 57.51 -63.70 -35.89
N ILE A 424 58.85 -63.78 -35.77
CA ILE A 424 59.76 -64.20 -36.85
C ILE A 424 59.75 -65.74 -36.97
N ASP A 425 59.82 -66.45 -35.84
CA ASP A 425 59.80 -67.93 -35.79
C ASP A 425 58.51 -68.50 -36.40
N ASP A 426 57.35 -67.85 -36.20
CA ASP A 426 56.06 -68.29 -36.75
C ASP A 426 55.97 -68.20 -38.29
N TYR A 427 56.82 -67.38 -38.95
CA TYR A 427 56.71 -67.09 -40.38
C TYR A 427 57.73 -67.79 -41.29
N ASN A 428 58.73 -68.50 -40.76
CA ASN A 428 59.73 -69.26 -41.55
C ASN A 428 60.29 -68.45 -42.76
N ALA A 429 60.52 -67.15 -42.57
CA ALA A 429 60.83 -66.19 -43.64
C ALA A 429 62.22 -65.57 -43.46
N ASP A 430 62.84 -65.17 -44.58
CA ASP A 430 64.16 -64.52 -44.67
C ASP A 430 64.32 -63.38 -43.62
N ASP A 431 65.24 -63.55 -42.67
CA ASP A 431 65.31 -62.86 -41.36
C ASP A 431 65.27 -61.31 -41.41
N SER A 432 65.64 -60.71 -42.54
CA SER A 432 65.74 -59.24 -42.66
C SER A 432 64.44 -58.53 -43.06
N ILE A 433 63.54 -59.18 -43.82
CA ILE A 433 62.34 -58.54 -44.41
C ILE A 433 61.13 -58.62 -43.46
N SER A 434 60.97 -59.72 -42.75
CA SER A 434 59.93 -59.92 -41.72
C SER A 434 60.15 -58.98 -40.53
N THR A 435 61.41 -58.78 -40.17
CA THR A 435 61.87 -57.89 -39.10
C THR A 435 61.52 -56.43 -39.41
N ALA A 436 61.83 -55.93 -40.61
CA ALA A 436 61.55 -54.54 -41.00
C ALA A 436 60.05 -54.21 -41.07
N SER A 437 59.22 -55.13 -41.57
CA SER A 437 57.76 -54.93 -41.67
C SER A 437 57.07 -55.00 -40.31
N THR A 438 57.53 -55.88 -39.40
CA THR A 438 57.07 -55.92 -38.00
C THR A 438 57.46 -54.66 -37.25
N TYR A 439 58.70 -54.18 -37.38
CA TYR A 439 59.12 -52.90 -36.78
C TYR A 439 58.37 -51.69 -37.33
N SER A 440 58.11 -51.65 -38.64
CA SER A 440 57.33 -50.57 -39.25
C SER A 440 55.87 -50.56 -38.77
N TRP A 441 55.27 -51.73 -38.55
CA TRP A 441 53.93 -51.84 -37.97
C TRP A 441 53.91 -51.37 -36.51
N VAL A 442 54.86 -51.82 -35.68
CA VAL A 442 55.01 -51.40 -34.28
C VAL A 442 55.22 -49.88 -34.21
N LEU A 443 56.09 -49.29 -35.04
CA LEU A 443 56.30 -47.84 -35.09
C LEU A 443 55.05 -47.06 -35.54
N ALA A 444 54.25 -47.60 -36.46
CA ALA A 444 53.00 -46.98 -36.92
C ALA A 444 51.90 -46.97 -35.83
N GLN A 445 51.95 -47.88 -34.86
CA GLN A 445 51.04 -47.92 -33.71
C GLN A 445 51.42 -46.94 -32.57
N GLY A 446 52.52 -46.17 -32.71
CA GLY A 446 52.85 -45.06 -31.82
C GLY A 446 53.71 -45.39 -30.58
N TYR A 447 54.43 -46.50 -30.58
CA TYR A 447 55.24 -46.96 -29.44
C TYR A 447 56.59 -46.22 -29.27
N PRO A 448 57.22 -46.27 -28.06
CA PRO A 448 58.44 -45.52 -27.76
C PRO A 448 59.63 -45.95 -28.64
N ARG A 449 60.08 -45.01 -29.49
CA ARG A 449 61.12 -45.27 -30.50
C ARG A 449 62.43 -45.75 -29.88
N ASP A 450 62.84 -45.16 -28.77
CA ASP A 450 64.08 -45.49 -28.06
C ASP A 450 64.12 -46.94 -27.57
N LEU A 451 63.01 -47.46 -27.05
CA LEU A 451 62.90 -48.85 -26.61
C LEU A 451 62.90 -49.83 -27.78
N ILE A 452 62.22 -49.46 -28.86
CA ILE A 452 62.22 -50.23 -30.11
C ILE A 452 63.65 -50.28 -30.68
N PHE A 453 64.35 -49.15 -30.68
CA PHE A 453 65.75 -49.09 -31.11
C PHE A 453 66.67 -49.89 -30.20
N GLU A 454 66.48 -49.86 -28.87
CA GLU A 454 67.22 -50.71 -27.93
C GLU A 454 66.98 -52.20 -28.22
N SER A 455 65.74 -52.61 -28.53
CA SER A 455 65.44 -53.99 -28.93
C SER A 455 66.03 -54.37 -30.30
N ILE A 456 66.07 -53.43 -31.26
CA ILE A 456 66.72 -53.63 -32.57
C ILE A 456 68.21 -53.93 -32.37
N THR A 457 68.90 -53.15 -31.54
CA THR A 457 70.33 -53.35 -31.22
C THR A 457 70.63 -54.63 -30.43
N LYS A 458 69.61 -55.29 -29.85
CA LYS A 458 69.79 -56.58 -29.18
C LYS A 458 69.56 -57.77 -30.12
N ILE A 459 68.90 -57.56 -31.26
CA ILE A 459 68.52 -58.62 -32.21
C ILE A 459 69.44 -58.64 -33.44
N ASP A 460 69.78 -57.48 -34.00
CA ASP A 460 70.65 -57.41 -35.18
C ASP A 460 71.42 -56.07 -35.24
N ASP A 461 72.73 -56.13 -35.01
CA ASP A 461 73.64 -54.97 -35.00
C ASP A 461 73.74 -54.28 -36.39
N LYS A 462 73.17 -54.86 -37.45
CA LYS A 462 73.32 -54.37 -38.84
C LYS A 462 72.22 -53.43 -39.35
N LEU A 463 71.18 -53.15 -38.56
CA LEU A 463 70.07 -52.27 -38.94
C LEU A 463 70.23 -50.80 -38.49
N VAL A 464 71.42 -50.41 -38.04
CA VAL A 464 71.73 -49.05 -37.59
C VAL A 464 72.93 -48.50 -38.37
N GLU A 465 72.66 -47.49 -39.21
CA GLU A 465 73.45 -46.25 -39.44
C GLU A 465 73.31 -45.74 -40.90
N ASP A 466 72.64 -44.59 -41.05
CA ASP A 466 73.07 -43.51 -41.96
C ASP A 466 73.25 -42.27 -41.08
N GLU A 467 74.23 -41.43 -41.41
CA GLU A 467 74.87 -40.33 -40.68
C GLU A 467 73.92 -39.22 -40.15
N LYS A 468 72.59 -39.39 -40.28
CA LYS A 468 71.59 -38.40 -39.85
C LYS A 468 70.32 -38.97 -39.17
N GLY A 469 70.23 -40.27 -38.92
CA GLY A 469 69.26 -40.86 -37.98
C GLY A 469 67.76 -40.56 -38.21
N LEU A 470 67.23 -40.59 -39.45
CA LEU A 470 65.80 -40.31 -39.72
C LEU A 470 65.16 -41.25 -40.77
N ILE A 471 63.96 -41.76 -40.46
CA ILE A 471 63.05 -42.54 -41.34
C ILE A 471 61.74 -41.73 -41.54
N ARG A 472 61.18 -41.62 -42.76
CA ARG A 472 59.97 -40.80 -43.10
C ARG A 472 58.75 -41.63 -43.54
N LEU A 473 57.53 -41.22 -43.13
CA LEU A 473 56.20 -41.66 -43.65
C LEU A 473 55.23 -40.44 -43.78
N TRP A 474 54.28 -40.45 -44.74
CA TRP A 474 53.39 -39.33 -45.18
C TRP A 474 51.88 -39.59 -44.91
N LEU A 475 51.05 -38.55 -44.63
CA LEU A 475 49.55 -38.56 -44.67
C LEU A 475 48.95 -37.17 -45.10
N ASP A 476 47.74 -37.16 -45.72
CA ASP A 476 47.13 -36.12 -46.61
C ASP A 476 45.88 -35.36 -46.04
N GLN A 477 45.43 -34.27 -46.69
CA GLN A 477 44.69 -33.07 -46.19
C GLN A 477 43.13 -32.99 -46.34
N ASN A 478 42.39 -34.04 -46.70
CA ASN A 478 40.98 -33.90 -47.16
C ASN A 478 39.83 -33.88 -46.09
N ASP A 479 40.10 -33.79 -44.78
CA ASP A 479 39.07 -33.92 -43.73
C ASP A 479 38.46 -32.60 -43.18
N PHE A 480 38.70 -31.45 -43.81
CA PHE A 480 38.39 -30.14 -43.20
C PHE A 480 36.96 -29.58 -43.39
N HIS A 481 36.08 -30.20 -44.18
CA HIS A 481 34.78 -29.59 -44.57
C HIS A 481 33.60 -29.80 -43.59
N SER A 482 33.77 -30.57 -42.52
CA SER A 482 32.66 -31.03 -41.65
C SER A 482 32.42 -30.19 -40.37
N PHE A 483 33.15 -29.09 -40.16
CA PHE A 483 33.27 -28.43 -38.84
C PHE A 483 33.17 -26.89 -38.88
N LEU A 484 32.09 -26.32 -39.41
CA LEU A 484 31.87 -24.86 -39.34
C LEU A 484 31.06 -24.43 -38.09
N PRO A 485 31.40 -23.29 -37.46
CA PRO A 485 30.87 -22.90 -36.14
C PRO A 485 29.58 -22.06 -36.14
N THR A 486 28.88 -22.07 -35.00
CA THR A 486 27.65 -21.33 -34.67
C THR A 486 27.89 -20.25 -33.60
N ILE A 487 27.13 -19.15 -33.66
CA ILE A 487 27.14 -18.11 -32.60
C ILE A 487 25.80 -18.14 -31.87
N LYS A 488 25.87 -18.30 -30.55
CA LYS A 488 24.70 -18.32 -29.65
C LYS A 488 24.70 -17.06 -28.79
N LEU A 489 23.61 -16.28 -28.88
CA LEU A 489 23.39 -15.09 -28.06
C LEU A 489 22.64 -15.52 -26.80
N VAL A 490 23.21 -15.24 -25.64
CA VAL A 490 22.68 -15.73 -24.36
C VAL A 490 22.60 -14.62 -23.31
N SER A 491 21.59 -14.69 -22.44
CA SER A 491 21.49 -13.89 -21.21
C SER A 491 21.69 -14.79 -20.00
N LYS A 492 22.34 -14.29 -18.95
CA LYS A 492 22.42 -14.98 -17.65
C LYS A 492 21.31 -14.47 -16.73
N GLU A 493 20.54 -15.40 -16.17
CA GLU A 493 19.50 -15.17 -15.16
C GLU A 493 19.90 -15.88 -13.85
N GLY A 494 20.09 -15.13 -12.76
CA GLY A 494 20.43 -15.69 -11.44
C GLY A 494 21.66 -16.61 -11.41
N ASP A 495 21.63 -17.64 -10.54
CA ASP A 495 22.71 -18.61 -10.32
C ASP A 495 22.85 -19.63 -11.47
N ASN A 496 23.34 -19.16 -12.63
CA ASN A 496 23.74 -19.95 -13.81
C ASN A 496 22.64 -20.43 -14.77
N LYS A 497 21.44 -19.85 -14.75
CA LYS A 497 20.43 -20.16 -15.78
C LYS A 497 20.73 -19.33 -17.04
N GLU A 498 21.06 -20.02 -18.13
CA GLU A 498 21.27 -19.37 -19.45
C GLU A 498 19.96 -19.38 -20.25
N ILE A 499 19.57 -18.22 -20.77
CA ILE A 499 18.44 -18.07 -21.70
C ILE A 499 18.99 -17.76 -23.09
N MET A 500 18.62 -18.57 -24.08
CA MET A 500 18.93 -18.32 -25.49
C MET A 500 18.09 -17.14 -26.00
N LEU A 501 18.76 -16.06 -26.38
CA LEU A 501 18.16 -14.86 -26.96
C LEU A 501 18.05 -14.98 -28.50
N GLY A 502 18.94 -15.76 -29.11
CA GLY A 502 18.94 -16.00 -30.55
C GLY A 502 20.10 -16.90 -30.99
N GLU A 503 20.01 -17.42 -32.21
CA GLU A 503 21.01 -18.28 -32.83
C GLU A 503 21.26 -17.84 -34.27
N ILE A 504 22.52 -17.81 -34.68
CA ILE A 504 22.95 -17.41 -36.02
C ILE A 504 23.55 -18.63 -36.70
N GLY A 505 22.81 -19.16 -37.69
CA GLY A 505 23.17 -20.32 -38.50
C GLY A 505 23.63 -19.97 -39.92
N ILE A 506 23.99 -21.02 -40.67
CA ILE A 506 24.71 -21.04 -41.95
C ILE A 506 24.06 -20.18 -43.06
N GLU A 507 22.78 -19.82 -42.94
CA GLU A 507 22.00 -19.16 -43.99
C GLU A 507 22.30 -17.66 -44.21
N LYS A 508 23.14 -17.02 -43.38
CA LYS A 508 23.48 -15.59 -43.47
C LYS A 508 24.97 -15.36 -43.76
N PHE A 509 25.49 -15.91 -44.86
CA PHE A 509 26.90 -15.72 -45.26
C PHE A 509 27.21 -14.25 -45.62
N THR A 510 27.59 -13.49 -44.59
CA THR A 510 28.43 -12.29 -44.67
C THR A 510 29.67 -12.57 -43.83
N ASP A 511 30.87 -12.19 -44.29
CA ASP A 511 32.15 -12.47 -43.58
C ASP A 511 32.19 -11.99 -42.11
N TYR A 512 31.28 -11.10 -41.73
CA TYR A 512 31.14 -10.55 -40.39
C TYR A 512 29.67 -10.31 -40.03
N TYR A 513 29.30 -10.53 -38.77
CA TYR A 513 27.99 -10.23 -38.20
C TYR A 513 28.03 -9.00 -37.30
N THR A 514 27.12 -8.05 -37.47
CA THR A 514 27.00 -6.86 -36.61
C THR A 514 26.16 -7.17 -35.38
N LEU A 515 26.74 -7.05 -34.19
CA LEU A 515 26.00 -7.24 -32.93
C LEU A 515 24.97 -6.12 -32.74
N PRO A 516 23.75 -6.43 -32.24
CA PRO A 516 22.69 -5.44 -32.05
C PRO A 516 23.10 -4.27 -31.14
N GLU A 517 22.61 -3.07 -31.47
CA GLU A 517 22.92 -1.80 -30.80
C GLU A 517 21.89 -1.38 -29.72
N GLY A 518 20.86 -2.19 -29.45
CA GLY A 518 19.83 -1.87 -28.45
C GLY A 518 18.73 -2.93 -28.34
N ASN A 519 17.58 -2.54 -27.78
CA ASN A 519 16.38 -3.39 -27.70
C ASN A 519 15.84 -3.65 -29.11
N TYR A 520 16.24 -4.77 -29.70
CA TYR A 520 15.72 -5.29 -30.97
C TYR A 520 14.52 -6.20 -30.69
N GLU A 521 13.64 -6.44 -31.67
CA GLU A 521 12.38 -7.21 -31.50
C GLU A 521 12.54 -8.57 -30.78
N ASN A 522 13.75 -9.16 -30.80
CA ASN A 522 14.03 -10.46 -30.18
C ASN A 522 15.04 -10.41 -29.02
N ILE A 523 15.55 -9.23 -28.63
CA ILE A 523 16.59 -9.08 -27.60
C ILE A 523 16.23 -7.90 -26.70
N SER A 524 15.54 -8.19 -25.60
CA SER A 524 15.23 -7.22 -24.55
C SER A 524 15.31 -7.88 -23.17
N LYS A 525 15.74 -7.12 -22.16
CA LYS A 525 15.66 -7.51 -20.74
C LYS A 525 14.91 -6.43 -20.00
N TYR A 526 13.88 -6.86 -19.30
CA TYR A 526 12.99 -5.96 -18.63
C TYR A 526 13.69 -5.13 -17.53
N GLY A 527 13.45 -3.82 -17.50
CA GLY A 527 14.07 -2.89 -16.54
C GLY A 527 15.58 -2.69 -16.71
N HIS A 528 16.15 -3.11 -17.84
CA HIS A 528 17.58 -2.98 -18.11
C HIS A 528 17.82 -2.47 -19.52
N ASP A 529 18.93 -1.74 -19.71
CA ASP A 529 19.44 -1.38 -21.02
C ASP A 529 20.59 -2.30 -21.42
N LEU A 530 20.61 -2.69 -22.70
CA LEU A 530 21.72 -3.45 -23.28
C LEU A 530 22.94 -2.53 -23.34
N PHE A 531 23.92 -2.77 -22.48
CA PHE A 531 25.13 -1.97 -22.40
C PHE A 531 26.24 -2.48 -23.33
N GLY A 532 26.17 -3.73 -23.73
CA GLY A 532 27.14 -4.36 -24.62
C GLY A 532 27.10 -5.87 -24.53
N TRP A 533 28.15 -6.48 -25.03
CA TRP A 533 28.27 -7.93 -25.12
C TRP A 533 29.59 -8.37 -24.48
N GLU A 534 29.68 -9.62 -24.07
CA GLU A 534 30.95 -10.22 -23.62
C GLU A 534 31.04 -11.69 -24.02
N PHE A 535 32.26 -12.21 -24.15
CA PHE A 535 32.50 -13.61 -24.50
C PHE A 535 33.72 -14.15 -23.78
N LEU A 536 33.79 -15.47 -23.64
CA LEU A 536 34.92 -16.16 -23.03
C LEU A 536 35.99 -16.43 -24.10
N PHE A 537 37.19 -15.91 -23.90
CA PHE A 537 38.37 -16.15 -24.74
C PHE A 537 39.56 -16.53 -23.84
N GLU A 538 40.17 -17.70 -24.09
CA GLU A 538 41.31 -18.20 -23.30
C GLU A 538 41.08 -18.17 -21.78
N GLY A 539 39.86 -18.51 -21.35
CA GLY A 539 39.50 -18.52 -19.93
C GLY A 539 39.21 -17.15 -19.32
N GLN A 540 39.18 -16.07 -20.12
CA GLN A 540 38.87 -14.71 -19.66
C GLN A 540 37.67 -14.10 -20.39
N MET A 541 36.82 -13.37 -19.65
CA MET A 541 35.72 -12.60 -20.25
C MET A 541 36.24 -11.34 -20.93
N LYS A 542 35.91 -11.15 -22.20
CA LYS A 542 36.24 -9.96 -23.00
C LYS A 542 34.96 -9.22 -23.37
N LYS A 543 34.92 -7.91 -23.12
CA LYS A 543 33.80 -7.03 -23.46
C LYS A 543 33.86 -6.59 -24.92
N ILE A 544 32.69 -6.45 -25.55
CA ILE A 544 32.49 -6.02 -26.92
C ILE A 544 31.44 -4.88 -26.91
N PRO A 545 31.75 -3.72 -27.51
CA PRO A 545 30.78 -2.64 -27.68
C PRO A 545 29.59 -3.06 -28.57
N PRO A 546 28.39 -2.48 -28.38
CA PRO A 546 27.28 -2.66 -29.31
C PRO A 546 27.67 -2.24 -30.74
N GLY A 547 27.08 -2.85 -31.77
CA GLY A 547 27.38 -2.53 -33.17
C GLY A 547 28.68 -3.12 -33.72
N THR A 548 29.45 -3.81 -32.88
CA THR A 548 30.71 -4.42 -33.32
C THR A 548 30.46 -5.55 -34.31
N ARG A 549 31.25 -5.59 -35.38
CA ARG A 549 31.26 -6.67 -36.36
C ARG A 549 32.16 -7.81 -35.90
N ILE A 550 31.61 -9.01 -35.78
CA ILE A 550 32.32 -10.20 -35.28
C ILE A 550 32.38 -11.32 -36.33
N ARG A 551 33.44 -12.12 -36.27
CA ARG A 551 33.62 -13.36 -37.06
C ARG A 551 34.11 -14.45 -36.11
N SER A 552 33.41 -15.59 -36.06
CA SER A 552 33.82 -16.73 -35.22
C SER A 552 34.45 -17.85 -36.05
N LEU A 553 35.51 -18.47 -35.52
CA LEU A 553 36.19 -19.63 -36.10
C LEU A 553 35.84 -20.95 -35.39
N VAL A 554 35.15 -20.87 -34.24
CA VAL A 554 34.63 -21.99 -33.44
C VAL A 554 33.26 -21.64 -32.83
N ASP A 555 32.51 -22.63 -32.35
CA ASP A 555 31.24 -22.38 -31.65
C ASP A 555 31.46 -21.41 -30.48
N GLN A 556 30.70 -20.30 -30.44
CA GLN A 556 30.92 -19.24 -29.45
C GLN A 556 29.60 -18.81 -28.81
N LYS A 557 29.59 -18.79 -27.47
CA LYS A 557 28.55 -18.10 -26.68
C LYS A 557 28.96 -16.66 -26.43
N ILE A 558 28.03 -15.74 -26.64
CA ILE A 558 28.19 -14.32 -26.34
C ILE A 558 27.07 -13.91 -25.38
N TYR A 559 27.48 -13.34 -24.25
CA TYR A 559 26.62 -12.92 -23.16
C TYR A 559 26.27 -11.45 -23.29
N ALA A 560 25.00 -11.10 -23.09
CA ALA A 560 24.57 -9.70 -23.01
C ALA A 560 24.96 -9.09 -21.65
N ILE A 561 25.50 -7.88 -21.69
CA ILE A 561 25.76 -7.03 -20.53
C ILE A 561 24.57 -6.10 -20.36
N TRP A 562 23.89 -6.22 -19.22
CA TRP A 562 22.71 -5.45 -18.90
C TRP A 562 23.00 -4.48 -17.77
N ASN A 563 22.71 -3.20 -17.96
CA ASN A 563 22.71 -2.23 -16.87
C ASN A 563 21.28 -2.03 -16.37
N PRO A 564 21.04 -2.06 -15.05
CA PRO A 564 19.73 -1.75 -14.49
C PRO A 564 19.41 -0.28 -14.75
N LYS A 565 18.15 -0.01 -15.09
CA LYS A 565 17.64 1.36 -15.20
C LYS A 565 17.62 2.03 -13.82
N GLN A 566 17.85 3.34 -13.79
CA GLN A 566 17.91 4.13 -12.56
C GLN A 566 16.76 5.13 -12.46
N VAL A 567 16.42 5.52 -11.23
CA VAL A 567 15.51 6.63 -10.97
C VAL A 567 16.06 7.91 -11.60
N GLY A 568 15.23 8.61 -12.37
CA GLY A 568 15.59 9.80 -13.15
C GLY A 568 15.90 9.53 -14.62
N GLU A 569 16.12 8.27 -15.02
CA GLU A 569 16.31 7.90 -16.43
C GLU A 569 14.99 7.80 -17.19
N ILE A 570 15.08 7.81 -18.52
CA ILE A 570 13.92 7.64 -19.40
C ILE A 570 13.48 6.18 -19.43
N GLY A 571 12.22 5.96 -19.07
CA GLY A 571 11.58 4.66 -19.09
C GLY A 571 11.15 4.22 -20.49
N PRO A 572 10.70 2.97 -20.65
CA PRO A 572 10.32 2.40 -21.94
C PRO A 572 9.15 3.11 -22.62
N ALA A 573 8.28 3.83 -21.89
CA ALA A 573 7.23 4.65 -22.49
C ALA A 573 7.71 6.04 -22.95
N GLY A 574 8.95 6.42 -22.65
CA GLY A 574 9.45 7.78 -22.85
C GLY A 574 9.17 8.73 -21.67
N GLY A 575 8.61 8.23 -20.57
CA GLY A 575 8.46 8.93 -19.30
C GLY A 575 9.72 8.85 -18.43
N ILE A 576 9.64 9.33 -17.19
CA ILE A 576 10.77 9.36 -16.25
C ILE A 576 10.55 8.34 -15.14
N ILE A 577 11.55 7.51 -14.88
CA ILE A 577 11.50 6.51 -13.80
C ILE A 577 11.56 7.25 -12.46
N VAL A 578 10.54 7.08 -11.62
CA VAL A 578 10.46 7.72 -10.30
C VAL A 578 10.83 6.78 -9.15
N TYR A 579 10.69 5.48 -9.36
CA TYR A 579 10.87 4.50 -8.31
C TYR A 579 11.39 3.17 -8.84
N ASP A 580 12.29 2.57 -8.09
CA ASP A 580 12.79 1.21 -8.25
C ASP A 580 12.53 0.45 -6.94
N LYS A 581 11.71 -0.60 -7.00
CA LYS A 581 11.39 -1.48 -5.87
C LYS A 581 12.59 -2.34 -5.44
N GLY A 582 13.62 -2.43 -6.28
CA GLY A 582 14.83 -3.22 -6.09
C GLY A 582 14.67 -4.71 -6.45
N THR A 583 13.45 -5.24 -6.41
CA THR A 583 13.13 -6.61 -6.84
C THR A 583 11.81 -6.67 -7.59
N PHE A 584 11.79 -7.45 -8.68
CA PHE A 584 10.57 -7.72 -9.44
C PHE A 584 9.62 -8.61 -8.61
N SER A 585 8.48 -8.05 -8.22
CA SER A 585 7.47 -8.71 -7.39
C SER A 585 6.11 -8.05 -7.60
N ASP A 586 5.02 -8.82 -7.47
CA ASP A 586 3.65 -8.34 -7.75
C ASP A 586 3.44 -7.88 -9.20
N GLY A 587 4.25 -8.42 -10.13
CA GLY A 587 4.16 -8.14 -11.56
C GLY A 587 4.86 -6.88 -12.02
N TRP A 588 5.60 -6.18 -11.15
CA TRP A 588 6.37 -4.98 -11.53
C TRP A 588 7.62 -4.77 -10.68
N GLN A 589 8.51 -3.87 -11.12
CA GLN A 589 9.66 -3.40 -10.33
C GLN A 589 9.76 -1.87 -10.29
N PHE A 590 9.50 -1.21 -11.42
CA PHE A 590 9.68 0.21 -11.59
C PHE A 590 8.35 0.95 -11.70
N ILE A 591 8.39 2.24 -11.37
CA ILE A 591 7.31 3.18 -11.66
C ILE A 591 7.87 4.24 -12.59
N GLU A 592 7.17 4.47 -13.70
CA GLU A 592 7.47 5.52 -14.67
C GLU A 592 6.35 6.56 -14.65
N VAL A 593 6.72 7.83 -14.62
CA VAL A 593 5.79 8.96 -14.72
C VAL A 593 5.68 9.39 -16.17
N ALA A 594 4.45 9.60 -16.65
CA ALA A 594 4.19 9.99 -18.02
C ALA A 594 4.87 11.33 -18.39
N PRO A 595 5.19 11.58 -19.67
CA PRO A 595 5.79 12.84 -20.11
C PRO A 595 4.96 14.09 -19.83
N THR A 596 5.59 15.27 -19.86
CA THR A 596 4.96 16.53 -19.40
C THR A 596 3.80 16.93 -20.31
N GLU A 597 3.91 16.61 -21.61
CA GLU A 597 2.88 16.86 -22.61
C GLU A 597 1.59 16.04 -22.40
N THR A 598 1.62 15.00 -21.56
CA THR A 598 0.44 14.19 -21.23
C THR A 598 -0.21 14.61 -19.90
N GLU A 599 0.25 15.68 -19.27
CA GLU A 599 -0.34 16.20 -18.03
C GLU A 599 -1.70 16.86 -18.29
N TRP A 600 -2.71 16.50 -17.49
CA TRP A 600 -3.99 17.20 -17.50
C TRP A 600 -4.04 18.25 -16.39
N THR A 601 -4.50 19.43 -16.76
CA THR A 601 -4.69 20.54 -15.82
C THR A 601 -6.16 20.78 -15.54
N ASN A 602 -6.49 21.20 -14.32
CA ASN A 602 -7.83 21.62 -13.92
C ASN A 602 -8.92 20.54 -14.17
N VAL A 603 -8.66 19.31 -13.73
CA VAL A 603 -9.60 18.19 -13.84
C VAL A 603 -10.22 17.83 -12.50
N PRO A 604 -11.49 17.38 -12.46
CA PRO A 604 -12.09 16.84 -11.25
C PRO A 604 -11.53 15.45 -10.93
N TRP A 605 -11.62 15.06 -9.67
CA TRP A 605 -11.15 13.74 -9.21
C TRP A 605 -12.06 12.59 -9.65
N SER A 606 -13.38 12.79 -9.61
CA SER A 606 -14.34 11.78 -10.04
C SER A 606 -15.58 12.38 -10.70
N GLY A 607 -16.24 11.61 -11.55
CA GLY A 607 -17.51 11.98 -12.18
C GLY A 607 -18.76 11.92 -11.28
N PHE A 608 -18.62 11.58 -9.98
CA PHE A 608 -19.75 11.47 -9.04
C PHE A 608 -19.58 12.33 -7.81
N MET A 609 -20.72 12.71 -7.24
CA MET A 609 -20.82 13.32 -5.91
C MET A 609 -20.96 12.22 -4.85
N ASN A 610 -20.34 12.45 -3.70
CA ASN A 610 -20.70 11.84 -2.40
C ASN A 610 -20.51 10.31 -2.34
N ARG A 611 -19.40 9.79 -2.87
CA ARG A 611 -19.05 8.37 -2.77
C ARG A 611 -17.69 8.17 -2.13
N ASN A 612 -17.65 7.38 -1.06
CA ASN A 612 -16.45 6.80 -0.49
C ASN A 612 -16.21 5.43 -1.13
N TYR A 613 -15.03 5.21 -1.67
CA TYR A 613 -14.58 4.02 -2.39
C TYR A 613 -13.76 3.09 -1.50
N GLY A 614 -13.11 3.60 -0.45
CA GLY A 614 -12.29 2.84 0.50
C GLY A 614 -10.95 2.42 -0.09
N LEU A 615 -10.23 3.35 -0.71
CA LEU A 615 -9.06 3.09 -1.55
C LEU A 615 -7.75 3.10 -0.77
N GLY A 616 -6.78 2.35 -1.29
CA GLY A 616 -5.43 2.23 -0.72
C GLY A 616 -4.61 3.51 -0.87
N SER A 617 -3.56 3.63 -0.06
CA SER A 617 -2.65 4.79 -0.06
C SER A 617 -1.17 4.43 -0.18
N ALA A 618 -0.85 3.14 -0.20
CA ALA A 618 0.51 2.64 -0.26
C ALA A 618 1.07 2.71 -1.70
N ILE A 619 2.39 2.56 -1.81
CA ILE A 619 3.06 2.38 -3.09
C ILE A 619 2.65 1.01 -3.66
N GLY A 620 2.16 1.00 -4.89
CA GLY A 620 1.55 -0.14 -5.58
C GLY A 620 0.03 -0.03 -5.71
N ASP A 621 -0.65 0.76 -4.88
CA ASP A 621 -2.13 0.84 -4.85
C ASP A 621 -2.73 1.64 -6.01
N GLY A 622 -1.94 2.42 -6.75
CA GLY A 622 -2.47 3.29 -7.80
C GLY A 622 -3.34 2.56 -8.84
N LYS A 623 -2.90 1.37 -9.26
CA LYS A 623 -3.62 0.55 -10.25
C LYS A 623 -4.98 0.09 -9.73
N SER A 624 -5.01 -0.60 -8.59
CA SER A 624 -6.24 -1.14 -8.01
C SER A 624 -7.23 -0.02 -7.67
N ASN A 625 -6.73 1.13 -7.22
CA ASN A 625 -7.55 2.32 -6.98
C ASN A 625 -8.18 2.85 -8.28
N THR A 626 -7.37 3.06 -9.31
CA THR A 626 -7.83 3.58 -10.61
C THR A 626 -8.87 2.64 -11.23
N ASP A 627 -8.60 1.34 -11.26
CA ASP A 627 -9.53 0.31 -11.75
C ASP A 627 -10.85 0.33 -10.98
N THR A 628 -10.80 0.37 -9.64
CA THR A 628 -11.98 0.41 -8.77
C THR A 628 -12.84 1.66 -9.03
N ILE A 629 -12.22 2.83 -9.22
CA ILE A 629 -12.96 4.06 -9.52
C ILE A 629 -13.68 3.93 -10.86
N LEU A 630 -13.03 3.39 -11.89
CA LEU A 630 -13.61 3.20 -13.22
C LEU A 630 -14.76 2.21 -13.22
N GLU A 631 -14.57 1.05 -12.57
CA GLU A 631 -15.60 0.02 -12.45
C GLU A 631 -16.83 0.59 -11.74
N LYS A 632 -16.65 1.17 -10.56
CA LYS A 632 -17.75 1.72 -9.75
C LYS A 632 -18.43 2.91 -10.42
N THR A 633 -17.71 3.65 -11.28
CA THR A 633 -18.26 4.71 -12.14
C THR A 633 -19.16 4.14 -13.22
N SER A 634 -18.73 3.06 -13.88
CA SER A 634 -19.46 2.44 -14.98
C SER A 634 -20.86 1.94 -14.57
N LEU A 635 -21.02 1.55 -13.31
CA LEU A 635 -22.24 0.97 -12.74
C LEU A 635 -23.28 2.00 -12.24
N ALA A 636 -22.99 3.30 -12.27
CA ALA A 636 -23.89 4.31 -11.71
C ALA A 636 -24.95 4.79 -12.72
N THR A 637 -26.20 4.93 -12.24
CA THR A 637 -27.38 5.31 -13.04
C THR A 637 -27.49 6.82 -13.31
N ALA A 638 -26.85 7.65 -12.49
CA ALA A 638 -26.75 9.10 -12.69
C ALA A 638 -25.42 9.47 -13.34
N ARG A 639 -25.25 9.15 -14.63
CA ARG A 639 -24.09 9.61 -15.40
C ARG A 639 -24.27 11.10 -15.73
N LEU A 640 -23.32 11.95 -15.32
CA LEU A 640 -23.16 13.23 -16.00
C LEU A 640 -22.60 12.93 -17.40
N PRO A 641 -23.20 13.46 -18.50
CA PRO A 641 -22.90 12.99 -19.86
C PRO A 641 -21.45 13.17 -20.33
N SER A 642 -20.63 13.99 -19.69
CA SER A 642 -19.34 14.41 -20.26
C SER A 642 -18.43 15.16 -19.28
N PHE A 643 -17.99 14.51 -18.20
CA PHE A 643 -16.81 14.99 -17.47
C PHE A 643 -15.70 13.96 -17.50
N GLN A 644 -14.62 14.30 -18.19
CA GLN A 644 -13.33 13.64 -18.07
C GLN A 644 -12.79 13.92 -16.66
N TYR A 645 -12.54 12.87 -15.89
CA TYR A 645 -11.99 12.96 -14.53
C TYR A 645 -10.60 12.31 -14.47
N ALA A 646 -9.79 12.69 -13.48
CA ALA A 646 -8.37 12.34 -13.41
C ALA A 646 -8.06 10.84 -13.60
N PRO A 647 -8.69 9.90 -12.86
CA PRO A 647 -8.54 8.46 -13.09
C PRO A 647 -8.89 8.00 -14.52
N HIS A 648 -9.98 8.51 -15.09
CA HIS A 648 -10.40 8.15 -16.46
C HIS A 648 -9.46 8.68 -17.52
N LEU A 649 -8.90 9.87 -17.33
CA LEU A 649 -7.93 10.44 -18.25
C LEU A 649 -6.62 9.64 -18.22
N CYS A 650 -6.12 9.32 -17.03
CA CYS A 650 -4.91 8.52 -16.87
C CYS A 650 -5.08 7.12 -17.48
N ALA A 651 -6.20 6.45 -17.19
CA ALA A 651 -6.45 5.09 -17.67
C ALA A 651 -6.75 4.97 -19.18
N ASN A 652 -7.12 6.06 -19.85
CA ASN A 652 -7.32 6.08 -21.29
C ASN A 652 -6.13 6.71 -22.05
N LEU A 653 -5.03 7.02 -21.37
CA LEU A 653 -3.84 7.50 -22.03
C LEU A 653 -3.25 6.38 -22.88
N ASN A 654 -3.04 6.66 -24.16
CA ASN A 654 -2.18 5.86 -25.01
C ASN A 654 -1.00 6.74 -25.43
N TYR A 655 0.20 6.37 -25.00
CA TYR A 655 1.41 7.13 -25.31
C TYR A 655 2.55 6.16 -25.63
N ASN A 656 3.25 6.40 -26.75
CA ASN A 656 4.30 5.53 -27.29
C ASN A 656 3.93 4.03 -27.36
N GLY A 657 2.65 3.73 -27.62
CA GLY A 657 2.15 2.36 -27.75
C GLY A 657 1.81 1.68 -26.43
N PHE A 658 1.84 2.38 -25.30
CA PHE A 658 1.46 1.88 -23.97
C PHE A 658 0.11 2.46 -23.53
N ASP A 659 -0.79 1.60 -23.05
CA ASP A 659 -2.16 1.91 -22.61
C ASP A 659 -2.46 1.47 -21.16
N ASP A 660 -1.43 1.14 -20.38
CA ASP A 660 -1.47 0.65 -19.00
C ASP A 660 -1.26 1.74 -17.94
N TRP A 661 -1.52 2.99 -18.33
CA TRP A 661 -1.34 4.17 -17.48
C TRP A 661 -2.43 4.29 -16.41
N LEU A 662 -2.11 4.91 -15.28
CA LEU A 662 -2.99 5.00 -14.11
C LEU A 662 -2.72 6.25 -13.27
N LEU A 663 -3.66 6.60 -12.40
CA LEU A 663 -3.50 7.74 -11.48
C LEU A 663 -2.73 7.29 -10.22
N PRO A 664 -1.64 7.97 -9.83
CA PRO A 664 -0.81 7.57 -8.71
C PRO A 664 -1.56 7.60 -7.38
N SER A 665 -1.32 6.62 -6.51
CA SER A 665 -1.74 6.64 -5.11
C SER A 665 -1.07 7.79 -4.34
N LYS A 666 -1.54 8.04 -3.11
CA LYS A 666 -0.93 9.02 -2.22
C LYS A 666 0.56 8.76 -1.97
N GLY A 667 0.97 7.51 -1.79
CA GLY A 667 2.37 7.13 -1.61
C GLY A 667 3.21 7.30 -2.87
N GLU A 668 2.64 6.98 -4.04
CA GLU A 668 3.31 7.12 -5.34
C GLU A 668 3.52 8.58 -5.74
N LEU A 669 2.51 9.44 -5.54
CA LEU A 669 2.64 10.87 -5.83
C LEU A 669 3.71 11.54 -4.95
N ASP A 670 3.89 11.04 -3.73
CA ASP A 670 4.93 11.51 -2.82
C ASP A 670 6.34 11.08 -3.25
N LEU A 671 6.47 9.97 -3.98
CA LEU A 671 7.72 9.60 -4.64
C LEU A 671 8.02 10.56 -5.80
N ILE A 672 7.01 10.92 -6.59
CA ILE A 672 7.15 11.89 -7.69
C ILE A 672 7.65 13.23 -7.15
N TYR A 673 7.02 13.73 -6.08
CA TYR A 673 7.43 14.98 -5.44
C TYR A 673 8.89 14.91 -4.95
N ARG A 674 9.26 13.86 -4.21
CA ARG A 674 10.59 13.77 -3.57
C ARG A 674 11.71 13.46 -4.54
N ASN A 675 11.50 12.56 -5.49
CA ASN A 675 12.57 12.04 -6.34
C ASN A 675 12.72 12.85 -7.64
N LEU A 676 11.63 13.43 -8.16
CA LEU A 676 11.65 14.18 -9.41
C LEU A 676 11.46 15.69 -9.20
N HIS A 677 10.37 16.12 -8.55
CA HIS A 677 10.09 17.56 -8.43
C HIS A 677 11.16 18.32 -7.65
N LEU A 678 11.55 17.82 -6.47
CA LEU A 678 12.59 18.45 -5.65
C LEU A 678 13.98 18.47 -6.32
N THR A 679 14.22 17.61 -7.31
CA THR A 679 15.46 17.56 -8.08
C THR A 679 15.39 18.36 -9.38
N GLY A 680 14.26 19.04 -9.65
CA GLY A 680 14.04 19.83 -10.86
C GLY A 680 13.73 19.00 -12.11
N MET A 681 13.36 17.72 -11.94
CA MET A 681 13.02 16.82 -13.03
C MET A 681 11.50 16.74 -13.25
N GLY A 682 11.10 16.46 -14.50
CA GLY A 682 9.71 16.22 -14.87
C GLY A 682 8.83 17.47 -15.04
N GLU A 683 9.34 18.68 -14.81
CA GLU A 683 8.64 19.94 -15.12
C GLU A 683 7.23 20.08 -14.48
N PHE A 684 7.07 19.60 -13.24
CA PHE A 684 5.80 19.74 -12.52
C PHE A 684 5.52 21.19 -12.16
N LYS A 685 4.24 21.57 -12.22
CA LYS A 685 3.78 22.91 -11.83
C LYS A 685 3.65 23.01 -10.32
N GLU A 686 3.86 24.19 -9.75
CA GLU A 686 3.72 24.44 -8.32
C GLU A 686 2.24 24.56 -7.88
N THR A 687 1.46 23.47 -8.05
CA THR A 687 0.02 23.40 -7.81
C THR A 687 -0.37 22.09 -7.11
N ASN A 688 -1.67 21.85 -6.94
CA ASN A 688 -2.21 20.61 -6.39
C ASN A 688 -2.32 19.55 -7.49
N TYR A 689 -1.82 18.34 -7.21
CA TYR A 689 -1.98 17.15 -8.04
C TYR A 689 -2.86 16.11 -7.36
N TRP A 690 -3.76 15.50 -8.12
CA TRP A 690 -4.64 14.44 -7.66
C TRP A 690 -3.90 13.13 -7.44
N THR A 691 -4.25 12.44 -6.36
CA THR A 691 -3.92 11.03 -6.15
C THR A 691 -5.12 10.16 -6.47
N SER A 692 -4.98 8.85 -6.62
CA SER A 692 -6.09 7.89 -6.71
C SER A 692 -6.65 7.47 -5.35
N THR A 693 -6.10 8.00 -4.24
CA THR A 693 -6.55 7.69 -2.88
C THR A 693 -7.71 8.60 -2.47
N ASP A 694 -8.81 8.02 -1.98
CA ASP A 694 -9.92 8.80 -1.44
C ASP A 694 -9.78 9.08 0.05
N MET A 695 -10.52 10.08 0.54
CA MET A 695 -10.54 10.44 1.96
C MET A 695 -11.90 10.15 2.58
N ASN A 696 -12.97 10.57 1.92
CA ASN A 696 -14.36 10.35 2.34
C ASN A 696 -15.30 10.50 1.13
N GLU A 697 -16.60 10.65 1.38
CA GLU A 697 -17.61 10.81 0.34
C GLU A 697 -17.37 12.03 -0.57
N PHE A 698 -16.86 13.13 -0.01
CA PHE A 698 -16.76 14.43 -0.66
C PHE A 698 -15.34 14.80 -1.10
N SER A 699 -14.32 14.23 -0.45
CA SER A 699 -12.92 14.64 -0.62
C SER A 699 -12.01 13.48 -0.99
N ALA A 700 -10.97 13.78 -1.76
CA ALA A 700 -9.87 12.89 -2.11
C ALA A 700 -8.53 13.55 -1.80
N TRP A 701 -7.46 12.76 -1.77
CA TRP A 701 -6.13 13.29 -1.45
C TRP A 701 -5.49 13.99 -2.64
N VAL A 702 -4.92 15.16 -2.38
CA VAL A 702 -4.01 15.87 -3.29
C VAL A 702 -2.66 16.03 -2.62
N GLN A 703 -1.63 16.23 -3.43
CA GLN A 703 -0.34 16.75 -2.98
C GLN A 703 -0.06 18.09 -3.64
N ARG A 704 0.32 19.08 -2.83
CA ARG A 704 0.74 20.39 -3.34
C ARG A 704 2.23 20.36 -3.65
N PHE A 705 2.60 20.60 -4.89
CA PHE A 705 4.00 20.54 -5.32
C PHE A 705 4.81 21.76 -4.88
N SER A 706 4.16 22.87 -4.50
CA SER A 706 4.86 24.04 -3.94
C SER A 706 5.56 23.80 -2.59
N ASN A 707 5.18 22.76 -1.85
CA ASN A 707 5.73 22.49 -0.53
C ASN A 707 5.61 21.02 -0.06
N GLY A 708 5.09 20.13 -0.91
CA GLY A 708 4.91 18.71 -0.60
C GLY A 708 3.73 18.39 0.30
N PHE A 709 2.94 19.38 0.73
CA PHE A 709 1.86 19.16 1.69
C PHE A 709 0.71 18.34 1.08
N GLN A 710 0.31 17.28 1.76
CA GLN A 710 -0.81 16.42 1.36
C GLN A 710 -2.04 16.68 2.24
N PHE A 711 -3.20 16.89 1.62
CA PHE A 711 -4.44 17.22 2.31
C PHE A 711 -5.68 16.75 1.55
N GLY A 712 -6.83 16.77 2.22
CA GLY A 712 -8.12 16.48 1.60
C GLY A 712 -8.60 17.64 0.76
N HIS A 713 -8.94 17.36 -0.49
CA HIS A 713 -9.49 18.34 -1.42
C HIS A 713 -10.79 17.80 -1.99
N ASP A 714 -11.75 18.70 -2.17
CA ASP A 714 -13.07 18.36 -2.66
C ASP A 714 -13.00 17.73 -4.06
N LYS A 715 -13.63 16.56 -4.23
CA LYS A 715 -13.53 15.73 -5.45
C LYS A 715 -13.99 16.46 -6.73
N TYR A 716 -14.80 17.51 -6.59
CA TYR A 716 -15.33 18.33 -7.68
C TYR A 716 -14.51 19.60 -7.94
N LYS A 717 -13.61 19.98 -7.03
CA LYS A 717 -12.67 21.07 -7.30
C LYS A 717 -11.62 20.59 -8.30
N LEU A 718 -10.94 21.53 -8.93
CA LEU A 718 -10.03 21.25 -10.02
C LEU A 718 -8.60 21.15 -9.50
N ALA A 719 -7.87 20.13 -9.96
CA ALA A 719 -6.44 19.97 -9.71
C ALA A 719 -5.78 19.30 -10.94
N ASN A 720 -4.45 19.21 -10.95
CA ASN A 720 -3.74 18.56 -12.04
C ASN A 720 -3.69 17.03 -11.84
N ALA A 721 -3.50 16.30 -12.93
CA ALA A 721 -3.30 14.86 -12.90
C ALA A 721 -2.18 14.49 -13.87
N ARG A 722 -1.29 13.60 -13.44
CA ARG A 722 -0.25 13.03 -14.28
C ARG A 722 -0.19 11.54 -14.05
N ALA A 723 -0.27 10.79 -15.14
CA ALA A 723 -0.31 9.35 -15.06
C ALA A 723 1.06 8.78 -14.68
N ILE A 724 1.01 7.61 -14.05
CA ILE A 724 2.16 6.71 -13.92
C ILE A 724 1.83 5.37 -14.57
N ARG A 725 2.82 4.53 -14.76
CA ARG A 725 2.65 3.11 -15.06
C ARG A 725 3.60 2.29 -14.22
N TYR A 726 3.26 1.03 -14.03
CA TYR A 726 4.18 0.06 -13.47
C TYR A 726 4.84 -0.68 -14.60
N PHE A 727 6.15 -0.88 -14.48
CA PHE A 727 6.83 -1.83 -15.30
C PHE A 727 7.80 -2.63 -14.44
#